data_AF-Q1Q2W8-F1
#
_entry.id   AF-Q1Q2W8-F1
#
_cell.length_a   1.000
_cell.length_b   1.000
_cell.length_c   1.000
_cell.angle_alpha   90.00
_cell.angle_beta   90.00
_cell.angle_gamma   90.00
#
_symmetry.space_group_name_H-M   'P 1'
#
loop_
_entity.id
_entity.type
_entity.pdbx_description
1 polymer ?
#
loop_
_entity_poly.entity_id
_entity_poly.type
_entity_poly.pdbx_seq_one_letter_code
_entity_poly.pdbx_strand_id
1 'polypeptide(L)'
;MTYAIELNSFNKLRNELGDSFVIFCGCGISLLGNGIEKNFLPSVSDFSKHFFYNLKLFLELEDAEKSPSYYDRLLAKYSYELAEGVYVSLRINTKFEDLLYRIQVSFISKDVGSPDSSINAFEQPSKEKPSVIDSLIRAVFKCKEKQFNSNHSAISFLLEKKKASAVITTNFDNAIELCNNSIRLLIHSQPLNNLENEPYILKLHGDVFQGKIKATSPALIKGKYLEEYNYIEKLLNNKVVLVVGYSGYGDIDISPHLRNLNNTCAKLIWVVKKGERPPDFTKYWIRTNLTSEDTKDNWLLKLGAEYGWKRSTNSQNPEWEKNFKDWFSEISLENLRNSTYIMFDKGPGVIAGWPSLHIQYIRELSYNSSKNTITKLTPLLYWDIANALLSVSAYCSAMQYLEKINVNDNLNNESSKITCLKGFTYWRLGKLDDAIKTLEPIVLDPPLLLDRRELAIITRLYLEIARDIIRSNTPHCKRLKKEHVIEKQTNFEKIFSDFSRLSSESAEYDSFEDGFLSEIIILDIERLQGKKIAVNKIQEVYKQACYCQSWNAADAAARVLISVDFFSGIKALINTNRTYIRQRHYKRIRKGIAAFFYKCFKRPYILDLLDGSAGAKLGVCIRELRCKRKLRQWEHFYKEKKIICAADGFVKTIYCCFVDALLCLIKKIKKYLNHE
;
A
#
# COMPACT_ATOMS: atom_id res chain seq x y z
N MET A 1 7.86 -4.67 -30.63
CA MET A 1 8.69 -4.29 -29.47
C MET A 1 9.97 -3.72 -30.03
N THR A 2 10.17 -2.41 -29.92
CA THR A 2 11.45 -1.77 -30.25
C THR A 2 12.44 -2.15 -29.15
N TYR A 3 13.58 -2.73 -29.51
CA TYR A 3 14.63 -3.09 -28.55
C TYR A 3 15.28 -1.82 -28.00
N ALA A 4 15.46 -1.74 -26.69
CA ALA A 4 16.21 -0.65 -26.06
C ALA A 4 17.69 -0.70 -26.48
N ILE A 5 18.24 0.44 -26.89
CA ILE A 5 19.60 0.57 -27.43
C ILE A 5 20.56 0.89 -26.28
N GLU A 6 21.50 -0.02 -26.02
CA GLU A 6 22.62 0.23 -25.10
C GLU A 6 23.71 1.05 -25.80
N LEU A 7 24.01 2.24 -25.28
CA LEU A 7 25.14 3.06 -25.74
C LEU A 7 26.42 2.55 -25.07
N ASN A 8 27.00 1.50 -25.65
CA ASN A 8 28.12 0.74 -25.10
C ASN A 8 29.51 1.45 -25.10
N SER A 9 29.56 2.75 -25.40
CA SER A 9 30.81 3.52 -25.32
C SER A 9 30.54 4.96 -24.92
N PHE A 10 31.51 5.57 -24.25
CA PHE A 10 31.42 6.97 -23.84
C PHE A 10 31.31 7.94 -25.04
N ASN A 11 31.99 7.67 -26.15
CA ASN A 11 31.89 8.50 -27.36
C ASN A 11 30.48 8.47 -27.96
N LYS A 12 29.80 7.31 -27.93
CA LYS A 12 28.39 7.23 -28.34
C LYS A 12 27.51 8.06 -27.42
N LEU A 13 27.70 7.96 -26.10
CA LEU A 13 26.97 8.81 -25.15
C LEU A 13 27.16 10.30 -25.49
N ARG A 14 28.41 10.74 -25.65
CA ARG A 14 28.75 12.13 -25.97
C ARG A 14 28.05 12.61 -27.25
N ASN A 15 28.14 11.84 -28.33
CA ASN A 15 27.51 12.18 -29.61
C ASN A 15 26.00 12.30 -29.47
N GLU A 16 25.39 11.44 -28.64
CA GLU A 16 23.94 11.44 -28.44
C GLU A 16 23.44 12.54 -27.52
N LEU A 17 24.27 13.03 -26.59
CA LEU A 17 23.98 14.19 -25.76
C LEU A 17 24.04 15.51 -26.53
N GLY A 18 24.93 15.61 -27.52
CA GLY A 18 25.16 16.84 -28.27
C GLY A 18 25.80 17.95 -27.43
N ASP A 19 25.64 19.19 -27.87
CA ASP A 19 26.29 20.36 -27.24
C ASP A 19 25.57 20.86 -25.99
N SER A 20 24.27 20.57 -25.87
CA SER A 20 23.42 21.00 -24.76
C SER A 20 22.36 19.94 -24.46
N PHE A 21 22.23 19.57 -23.19
CA PHE A 21 21.29 18.55 -22.72
C PHE A 21 20.70 18.93 -21.35
N VAL A 22 19.65 18.23 -20.95
CA VAL A 22 19.06 18.33 -19.59
C VAL A 22 19.50 17.14 -18.77
N ILE A 23 19.82 17.35 -17.50
CA ILE A 23 20.04 16.25 -16.55
C ILE A 23 18.76 16.06 -15.74
N PHE A 24 18.21 14.85 -15.75
CA PHE A 24 17.18 14.45 -14.80
C PHE A 24 17.82 13.54 -13.74
N CYS A 25 17.82 13.94 -12.47
CA CYS A 25 18.50 13.18 -11.44
C CYS A 25 17.61 12.74 -10.27
N GLY A 26 17.89 11.56 -9.73
CA GLY A 26 17.30 11.03 -8.50
C GLY A 26 18.36 10.74 -7.43
N CYS A 27 17.94 10.13 -6.32
CA CYS A 27 18.77 9.96 -5.12
C CYS A 27 20.02 9.08 -5.33
N GLY A 28 20.06 8.31 -6.42
CA GLY A 28 21.19 7.49 -6.79
C GLY A 28 22.49 8.28 -7.05
N ILE A 29 22.42 9.59 -7.34
CA ILE A 29 23.64 10.42 -7.49
C ILE A 29 24.37 10.62 -6.16
N SER A 30 23.65 10.47 -5.04
CA SER A 30 24.16 10.62 -3.68
C SER A 30 24.80 9.32 -3.15
N LEU A 31 24.79 8.24 -3.93
CA LEU A 31 25.44 6.98 -3.58
C LEU A 31 26.91 7.04 -3.98
N LEU A 32 27.82 7.23 -3.01
CA LEU A 32 29.25 6.94 -3.16
C LEU A 32 29.61 5.82 -2.19
N GLY A 33 30.37 4.83 -2.68
CA GLY A 33 30.83 3.73 -1.84
C GLY A 33 31.29 2.50 -2.63
N ASN A 34 32.46 1.97 -2.25
CA ASN A 34 33.01 0.71 -2.74
C ASN A 34 32.51 -0.47 -1.89
N GLY A 35 31.19 -0.72 -1.91
CA GLY A 35 30.56 -1.93 -1.33
C GLY A 35 30.67 -2.13 0.19
N ILE A 36 31.44 -1.29 0.90
CA ILE A 36 31.71 -1.37 2.34
C ILE A 36 31.54 0.00 3.03
N GLU A 37 31.67 1.12 2.30
CA GLU A 37 31.56 2.48 2.85
C GLU A 37 30.13 3.02 2.86
N LYS A 38 29.83 3.82 3.88
CA LYS A 38 28.54 4.49 4.10
C LYS A 38 28.21 5.41 2.90
N ASN A 39 26.95 5.38 2.47
CA ASN A 39 26.45 6.31 1.45
C ASN A 39 26.58 7.76 1.93
N PHE A 40 26.92 8.67 1.02
CA PHE A 40 27.04 10.11 1.30
C PHE A 40 25.72 10.64 1.90
N LEU A 41 24.58 10.43 1.23
CA LEU A 41 23.25 10.57 1.85
C LEU A 41 22.56 9.20 1.81
N PRO A 42 21.65 8.90 2.76
CA PRO A 42 21.01 7.59 2.79
C PRO A 42 20.12 7.43 1.56
N SER A 43 20.16 6.24 0.94
CA SER A 43 19.11 5.87 0.00
C SER A 43 17.77 5.76 0.74
N VAL A 44 16.66 5.76 0.01
CA VAL A 44 15.32 5.46 0.57
C VAL A 44 15.32 4.18 1.40
N SER A 45 15.97 3.12 0.90
CA SER A 45 16.05 1.83 1.60
C SER A 45 16.87 1.93 2.87
N ASP A 46 18.00 2.65 2.82
CA ASP A 46 18.87 2.84 3.99
C ASP A 46 18.16 3.68 5.05
N PHE A 47 17.57 4.81 4.67
CA PHE A 47 16.77 5.63 5.58
C PHE A 47 15.73 4.78 6.31
N SER A 48 14.94 4.00 5.56
CA SER A 48 13.86 3.19 6.14
C SER A 48 14.41 2.15 7.12
N LYS A 49 15.54 1.52 6.79
CA LYS A 49 16.23 0.58 7.67
C LYS A 49 16.72 1.28 8.94
N HIS A 50 17.43 2.40 8.78
CA HIS A 50 18.00 3.18 9.88
C HIS A 50 16.92 3.77 10.78
N PHE A 51 15.77 4.17 10.25
CA PHE A 51 14.63 4.65 11.04
C PHE A 51 14.18 3.58 12.04
N PHE A 52 13.85 2.37 11.57
CA PHE A 52 13.40 1.31 12.47
C PHE A 52 14.50 0.76 13.39
N TYR A 53 15.76 0.79 12.94
CA TYR A 53 16.89 0.39 13.79
C TYR A 53 17.14 1.38 14.92
N ASN A 54 17.14 2.69 14.65
CA ASN A 54 17.25 3.71 15.70
C ASN A 54 16.04 3.70 16.63
N LEU A 55 14.83 3.51 16.10
CA LEU A 55 13.63 3.35 16.91
C LEU A 55 13.74 2.16 17.89
N LYS A 56 14.29 1.03 17.44
CA LYS A 56 14.59 -0.11 18.32
C LYS A 56 15.57 0.26 19.42
N LEU A 57 16.69 0.90 19.08
CA LEU A 57 17.69 1.31 20.07
C LEU A 57 17.09 2.30 21.09
N PHE A 58 16.32 3.27 20.60
CA PHE A 58 15.66 4.27 21.44
C PHE A 58 14.70 3.61 22.44
N LEU A 59 13.82 2.72 21.96
CA LEU A 59 12.88 1.96 22.80
C LEU A 59 13.56 1.02 23.81
N GLU A 60 14.81 0.62 23.58
CA GLU A 60 15.61 -0.19 24.51
C GLU A 60 16.40 0.65 25.52
N LEU A 61 16.73 1.90 25.20
CA LEU A 61 17.73 2.70 25.92
C LEU A 61 17.17 3.93 26.65
N GLU A 62 16.01 4.47 26.28
CA GLU A 62 15.55 5.79 26.75
C GLU A 62 15.25 5.85 28.26
N ASP A 63 15.22 4.71 28.95
CA ASP A 63 15.05 4.67 30.40
C ASP A 63 16.08 3.71 31.02
N ALA A 64 17.37 3.99 30.85
CA ALA A 64 18.43 3.17 31.45
C ALA A 64 18.29 3.01 32.98
N GLU A 65 17.59 3.94 33.64
CA GLU A 65 17.25 3.87 35.06
C GLU A 65 15.99 3.04 35.36
N LYS A 66 15.04 2.92 34.41
CA LYS A 66 13.85 2.07 34.54
C LYS A 66 13.83 1.03 33.44
N SER A 67 14.07 -0.22 33.81
CA SER A 67 13.93 -1.37 32.90
C SER A 67 12.76 -1.18 31.92
N PRO A 68 12.99 -1.15 30.59
CA PRO A 68 11.99 -0.74 29.62
C PRO A 68 10.71 -1.55 29.78
N SER A 69 9.56 -0.92 29.56
CA SER A 69 8.28 -1.62 29.74
C SER A 69 8.20 -2.84 28.80
N TYR A 70 7.37 -3.83 29.13
CA TYR A 70 7.16 -4.96 28.22
C TYR A 70 6.62 -4.49 26.85
N TYR A 71 5.83 -3.42 26.84
CA TYR A 71 5.34 -2.76 25.64
C TYR A 71 6.49 -2.19 24.78
N ASP A 72 7.43 -1.47 25.40
CA ASP A 72 8.58 -0.89 24.70
C ASP A 72 9.49 -1.97 24.13
N ARG A 73 9.78 -3.02 24.91
CA ARG A 73 10.52 -4.20 24.44
C ARG A 73 9.85 -4.88 23.25
N LEU A 74 8.52 -4.96 23.26
CA LEU A 74 7.77 -5.54 22.16
C LEU A 74 7.86 -4.68 20.89
N LEU A 75 7.69 -3.36 21.02
CA LEU A 75 7.84 -2.43 19.92
C LEU A 75 9.27 -2.41 19.38
N ALA A 76 10.27 -2.46 20.25
CA ALA A 76 11.68 -2.57 19.87
C ALA A 76 11.93 -3.82 19.03
N LYS A 77 11.39 -4.97 19.47
CA LYS A 77 11.43 -6.22 18.70
C LYS A 77 10.81 -6.06 17.33
N TYR A 78 9.60 -5.53 17.22
CA TYR A 78 8.96 -5.38 15.90
C TYR A 78 9.65 -4.36 15.00
N SER A 79 10.24 -3.32 15.58
CA SER A 79 11.07 -2.36 14.85
C SER A 79 12.32 -3.06 14.29
N TYR A 80 12.98 -3.91 15.09
CA TYR A 80 14.07 -4.76 14.59
C TYR A 80 13.61 -5.71 13.47
N GLU A 81 12.44 -6.33 13.61
CA GLU A 81 11.93 -7.24 12.58
C GLU A 81 11.60 -6.53 11.26
N LEU A 82 11.27 -5.22 11.29
CA LEU A 82 11.14 -4.35 10.11
C LEU A 82 12.50 -3.92 9.54
N ALA A 83 13.50 -3.74 10.40
CA ALA A 83 14.86 -3.35 10.00
C ALA A 83 15.66 -4.51 9.38
N GLU A 84 15.65 -5.68 10.02
CA GLU A 84 16.52 -6.82 9.63
C GLU A 84 15.87 -8.21 9.75
N GLY A 85 14.67 -8.32 10.33
CA GLY A 85 14.02 -9.62 10.56
C GLY A 85 12.96 -10.05 9.53
N VAL A 86 11.96 -10.80 10.00
CA VAL A 86 10.97 -11.48 9.15
C VAL A 86 10.02 -10.51 8.43
N TYR A 87 9.92 -9.27 8.90
CA TYR A 87 9.06 -8.23 8.32
C TYR A 87 9.83 -7.24 7.44
N VAL A 88 11.09 -7.48 7.12
CA VAL A 88 11.87 -6.65 6.17
C VAL A 88 11.16 -6.50 4.83
N SER A 89 10.50 -7.56 4.35
CA SER A 89 9.73 -7.49 3.10
C SER A 89 8.58 -6.47 3.15
N LEU A 90 7.98 -6.22 4.31
CA LEU A 90 6.97 -5.19 4.47
C LEU A 90 7.59 -3.82 4.21
N ARG A 91 8.69 -3.50 4.90
CA ARG A 91 9.43 -2.25 4.71
C ARG A 91 9.89 -2.05 3.27
N ILE A 92 10.50 -3.06 2.65
CA ILE A 92 11.01 -2.95 1.26
C ILE A 92 9.88 -2.69 0.25
N ASN A 93 8.68 -3.21 0.51
CA ASN A 93 7.53 -3.01 -0.36
C ASN A 93 6.72 -1.74 -0.01
N THR A 94 7.00 -1.09 1.10
CA THR A 94 6.44 0.22 1.44
C THR A 94 7.19 1.30 0.66
N LYS A 95 6.46 2.09 -0.12
CA LYS A 95 7.03 3.25 -0.83
C LYS A 95 7.54 4.28 0.18
N PHE A 96 8.52 5.08 -0.21
CA PHE A 96 9.10 6.09 0.67
C PHE A 96 8.05 7.11 1.14
N GLU A 97 7.23 7.58 0.22
CA GLU A 97 6.18 8.56 0.47
C GLU A 97 5.10 7.98 1.40
N ASP A 98 4.76 6.71 1.24
CA ASP A 98 3.83 6.00 2.14
C ASP A 98 4.46 5.81 3.53
N LEU A 99 5.76 5.55 3.63
CA LEU A 99 6.48 5.52 4.90
C LEU A 99 6.45 6.90 5.59
N LEU A 100 6.78 7.97 4.88
CA LEU A 100 6.74 9.32 5.42
C LEU A 100 5.33 9.72 5.84
N TYR A 101 4.31 9.36 5.06
CA TYR A 101 2.92 9.57 5.42
C TYR A 101 2.55 8.82 6.71
N ARG A 102 2.97 7.56 6.85
CA ARG A 102 2.73 6.76 8.06
C ARG A 102 3.39 7.35 9.30
N ILE A 103 4.63 7.83 9.15
CA ILE A 103 5.33 8.55 10.19
C ILE A 103 4.54 9.82 10.51
N GLN A 104 4.14 10.65 9.55
CA GLN A 104 3.33 11.85 9.82
C GLN A 104 2.05 11.53 10.61
N VAL A 105 1.31 10.50 10.19
CA VAL A 105 0.07 10.05 10.85
C VAL A 105 0.33 9.57 12.28
N SER A 106 1.53 9.09 12.62
CA SER A 106 1.83 8.66 13.99
C SER A 106 2.03 9.80 14.99
N PHE A 107 2.16 11.03 14.49
CA PHE A 107 2.40 12.24 15.28
C PHE A 107 1.18 13.17 15.33
N ILE A 108 0.19 12.95 14.47
CA ILE A 108 -1.11 13.61 14.58
C ILE A 108 -1.85 12.91 15.72
N SER A 109 -1.87 13.54 16.90
CA SER A 109 -2.44 12.96 18.12
C SER A 109 -3.91 12.57 17.95
N LYS A 110 -4.35 11.55 18.71
CA LYS A 110 -5.76 11.11 18.80
C LYS A 110 -6.71 12.19 19.36
N ASP A 111 -6.22 13.35 19.77
CA ASP A 111 -7.03 14.43 20.36
C ASP A 111 -7.86 15.22 19.34
N VAL A 112 -7.69 14.97 18.04
CA VAL A 112 -8.58 15.51 17.00
C VAL A 112 -9.59 14.41 16.62
N GLY A 113 -10.63 14.28 17.45
CA GLY A 113 -11.66 13.23 17.38
C GLY A 113 -12.60 13.28 16.17
N SER A 114 -12.11 13.60 14.98
CA SER A 114 -12.89 13.50 13.73
C SER A 114 -12.00 13.03 12.57
N PRO A 115 -12.35 11.93 11.89
CA PRO A 115 -11.70 11.50 10.64
C PRO A 115 -11.64 12.62 9.59
N ASP A 116 -12.63 13.51 9.54
CA ASP A 116 -12.69 14.63 8.59
C ASP A 116 -11.71 15.75 8.95
N SER A 117 -11.37 15.89 10.23
CA SER A 117 -10.34 16.85 10.68
C SER A 117 -8.93 16.43 10.29
N SER A 118 -8.70 15.13 10.07
CA SER A 118 -7.39 14.64 9.67
C SER A 118 -7.02 15.11 8.27
N ILE A 119 -7.98 15.22 7.35
CA ILE A 119 -7.75 15.67 5.97
C ILE A 119 -7.46 17.18 5.93
N ASN A 120 -8.19 17.98 6.72
CA ASN A 120 -7.99 19.43 6.79
C ASN A 120 -6.77 19.84 7.64
N ALA A 121 -6.33 19.02 8.60
CA ALA A 121 -5.10 19.23 9.36
C ALA A 121 -3.82 19.08 8.50
N PHE A 122 -3.91 18.43 7.33
CA PHE A 122 -2.80 18.38 6.38
C PHE A 122 -2.65 19.68 5.56
N GLU A 123 -3.68 20.53 5.48
CA GLU A 123 -3.70 21.65 4.52
C GLU A 123 -3.39 23.02 5.12
N GLN A 124 -3.33 23.16 6.44
CA GLN A 124 -2.89 24.39 7.08
C GLN A 124 -1.66 24.19 7.95
N PRO A 125 -0.44 24.20 7.36
CA PRO A 125 0.75 24.45 8.16
C PRO A 125 0.55 25.78 8.89
N SER A 126 0.52 25.74 10.23
CA SER A 126 0.68 26.97 10.99
C SER A 126 1.99 27.59 10.52
N LYS A 127 1.96 28.89 10.17
CA LYS A 127 3.08 29.60 9.53
C LYS A 127 4.40 29.57 10.34
N GLU A 128 4.40 29.03 11.56
CA GLU A 128 5.46 29.18 12.54
C GLU A 128 6.20 27.88 12.94
N LYS A 129 5.69 26.68 12.64
CA LYS A 129 6.40 25.41 12.97
C LYS A 129 6.51 24.45 11.78
N PRO A 130 7.72 24.00 11.40
CA PRO A 130 7.89 22.93 10.41
C PRO A 130 7.13 21.69 10.84
N SER A 131 6.54 20.94 9.89
CA SER A 131 5.93 19.66 10.23
C SER A 131 7.00 18.68 10.76
N VAL A 132 6.58 17.66 11.49
CA VAL A 132 7.47 16.60 11.98
C VAL A 132 8.26 15.97 10.84
N ILE A 133 7.60 15.74 9.70
CA ILE A 133 8.28 15.21 8.52
C ILE A 133 9.24 16.22 7.93
N ASP A 134 8.91 17.52 7.89
CA ASP A 134 9.87 18.52 7.42
C ASP A 134 11.12 18.53 8.29
N SER A 135 10.95 18.42 9.62
CA SER A 135 12.05 18.31 10.57
C SER A 135 12.89 17.05 10.30
N LEU A 136 12.24 15.89 10.11
CA LEU A 136 12.89 14.62 9.80
C LEU A 136 13.68 14.67 8.48
N ILE A 137 13.04 15.14 7.41
CA ILE A 137 13.67 15.27 6.09
C ILE A 137 14.82 16.27 6.16
N ARG A 138 14.70 17.38 6.90
CA ARG A 138 15.82 18.29 7.13
C ARG A 138 16.95 17.64 7.92
N ALA A 139 16.66 16.90 8.98
CA ALA A 139 17.67 16.22 9.79
C ALA A 139 18.52 15.26 8.93
N VAL A 140 17.88 14.58 7.96
CA VAL A 140 18.56 13.60 7.12
C VAL A 140 19.20 14.18 5.86
N PHE A 141 18.51 15.06 5.15
CA PHE A 141 18.90 15.47 3.78
C PHE A 141 19.48 16.88 3.69
N LYS A 142 19.41 17.69 4.76
CA LYS A 142 20.02 19.03 4.74
C LYS A 142 21.54 18.92 4.81
N CYS A 143 22.19 19.45 3.77
CA CYS A 143 23.63 19.55 3.68
C CYS A 143 24.10 20.95 4.12
N LYS A 144 25.20 20.99 4.88
CA LYS A 144 25.96 22.20 5.24
C LYS A 144 27.00 22.53 4.16
N GLU A 145 27.69 23.67 4.28
CA GLU A 145 28.76 24.04 3.36
C GLU A 145 29.75 22.89 3.13
N LYS A 146 30.17 22.72 1.87
CA LYS A 146 31.08 21.65 1.43
C LYS A 146 30.55 20.22 1.59
N GLN A 147 29.32 20.01 2.06
CA GLN A 147 28.69 18.69 2.08
C GLN A 147 28.05 18.41 0.72
N PHE A 148 28.87 17.93 -0.20
CA PHE A 148 28.47 17.39 -1.50
C PHE A 148 29.48 16.33 -1.95
N ASN A 149 29.16 15.60 -3.00
CA ASN A 149 29.99 14.51 -3.49
C ASN A 149 30.47 14.79 -4.93
N SER A 150 31.33 13.95 -5.50
CA SER A 150 31.87 14.20 -6.85
C SER A 150 30.79 14.27 -7.93
N ASN A 151 29.74 13.45 -7.85
CA ASN A 151 28.62 13.51 -8.80
C ASN A 151 27.90 14.85 -8.73
N HIS A 152 27.59 15.33 -7.53
CA HIS A 152 26.98 16.65 -7.32
C HIS A 152 27.85 17.77 -7.91
N SER A 153 29.15 17.73 -7.64
CA SER A 153 30.08 18.75 -8.15
C SER A 153 30.25 18.71 -9.67
N ALA A 154 30.24 17.51 -10.28
CA ALA A 154 30.29 17.35 -11.73
C ALA A 154 29.03 17.89 -12.40
N ILE A 155 27.85 17.61 -11.82
CA ILE A 155 26.57 18.16 -12.30
C ILE A 155 26.57 19.69 -12.23
N SER A 156 26.96 20.25 -11.09
CA SER A 156 27.03 21.70 -10.89
C SER A 156 28.01 22.36 -11.86
N PHE A 157 29.16 21.73 -12.12
CA PHE A 157 30.12 22.20 -13.11
C PHE A 157 29.57 22.15 -14.55
N LEU A 158 28.85 21.09 -14.93
CA LEU A 158 28.22 21.00 -16.25
C LEU A 158 27.16 22.09 -16.47
N LEU A 159 26.44 22.49 -15.43
CA LEU A 159 25.53 23.63 -15.45
C LEU A 159 26.30 24.96 -15.59
N GLU A 160 27.35 25.16 -14.80
CA GLU A 160 28.20 26.37 -14.87
C GLU A 160 28.79 26.57 -16.27
N LYS A 161 29.25 25.48 -16.91
CA LYS A 161 29.78 25.50 -18.29
C LYS A 161 28.69 25.52 -19.37
N LYS A 162 27.41 25.62 -18.99
CA LYS A 162 26.25 25.63 -19.88
C LYS A 162 26.18 24.40 -20.81
N LYS A 163 26.81 23.29 -20.41
CA LYS A 163 26.71 22.00 -21.11
C LYS A 163 25.43 21.28 -20.75
N ALA A 164 25.07 21.32 -19.46
CA ALA A 164 23.71 21.08 -19.04
C ALA A 164 22.94 22.41 -19.06
N SER A 165 21.79 22.45 -19.73
CA SER A 165 20.90 23.62 -19.72
C SER A 165 20.03 23.66 -18.46
N ALA A 166 19.79 22.51 -17.85
CA ALA A 166 18.99 22.38 -16.64
C ALA A 166 19.31 21.09 -15.90
N VAL A 167 19.09 21.10 -14.59
CA VAL A 167 18.94 19.91 -13.76
C VAL A 167 17.51 19.88 -13.25
N ILE A 168 16.82 18.76 -13.46
CA ILE A 168 15.52 18.48 -12.85
C ILE A 168 15.72 17.35 -11.85
N THR A 169 15.29 17.55 -10.61
CA THR A 169 15.53 16.57 -9.54
C THR A 169 14.31 16.32 -8.67
N THR A 170 14.17 15.08 -8.22
CA THR A 170 13.23 14.65 -7.18
C THR A 170 13.86 14.66 -5.78
N ASN A 171 15.15 14.99 -5.66
CA ASN A 171 15.85 15.02 -4.38
C ASN A 171 15.44 16.23 -3.53
N PHE A 172 15.34 16.02 -2.22
CA PHE A 172 15.09 17.09 -1.25
C PHE A 172 16.36 17.85 -0.86
N ASP A 173 17.51 17.17 -0.86
CA ASP A 173 18.80 17.70 -0.40
C ASP A 173 19.28 18.89 -1.23
N ASN A 174 20.16 19.71 -0.66
CA ASN A 174 20.73 20.90 -1.29
C ASN A 174 22.19 20.70 -1.77
N ALA A 175 22.62 19.47 -2.06
CA ALA A 175 24.03 19.17 -2.32
C ALA A 175 24.55 19.74 -3.65
N ILE A 176 23.73 19.81 -4.70
CA ILE A 176 24.13 20.38 -6.01
C ILE A 176 24.29 21.90 -5.91
N GLU A 177 23.35 22.55 -5.20
CA GLU A 177 23.32 23.99 -4.99
C GLU A 177 24.56 24.47 -4.25
N LEU A 178 24.99 23.73 -3.23
CA LEU A 178 26.17 24.06 -2.43
C LEU A 178 27.49 24.02 -3.23
N CYS A 179 27.51 23.35 -4.38
CA CYS A 179 28.68 23.38 -5.26
C CYS A 179 28.81 24.73 -6.01
N ASN A 180 27.68 25.38 -6.32
CA ASN A 180 27.67 26.67 -7.00
C ASN A 180 26.35 27.42 -6.75
N ASN A 181 26.40 28.39 -5.83
CA ASN A 181 25.24 29.19 -5.41
C ASN A 181 24.76 30.20 -6.48
N SER A 182 25.49 30.38 -7.59
CA SER A 182 25.08 31.28 -8.67
C SER A 182 24.03 30.68 -9.61
N ILE A 183 23.83 29.36 -9.55
CA ILE A 183 22.85 28.66 -10.38
C ILE A 183 21.44 28.97 -9.87
N ARG A 184 20.54 29.34 -10.78
CA ARG A 184 19.15 29.65 -10.44
C ARG A 184 18.43 28.40 -9.91
N LEU A 185 17.92 28.48 -8.68
CA LEU A 185 17.10 27.43 -8.07
C LEU A 185 15.61 27.73 -8.25
N LEU A 186 14.87 26.75 -8.74
CA LEU A 186 13.41 26.77 -8.91
C LEU A 186 12.79 25.62 -8.13
N ILE A 187 11.69 25.90 -7.45
CA ILE A 187 10.87 24.89 -6.77
C ILE A 187 9.53 24.80 -7.49
N HIS A 188 9.02 23.58 -7.67
CA HIS A 188 7.82 23.24 -8.45
C HIS A 188 6.52 24.05 -8.20
N SER A 189 6.45 24.92 -7.20
CA SER A 189 5.35 25.90 -7.02
C SER A 189 5.58 27.27 -7.66
N GLN A 190 6.74 27.50 -8.28
CA GLN A 190 7.13 28.80 -8.85
C GLN A 190 6.84 28.86 -10.36
N PRO A 191 6.44 30.04 -10.88
CA PRO A 191 6.20 30.21 -12.31
C PRO A 191 7.48 29.96 -13.13
N LEU A 192 7.37 29.12 -14.16
CA LEU A 192 8.46 28.70 -15.04
C LEU A 192 8.64 29.64 -16.25
N ASN A 193 8.66 30.95 -15.99
CA ASN A 193 8.81 31.95 -17.04
C ASN A 193 10.29 32.19 -17.39
N ASN A 194 10.59 32.31 -18.69
CA ASN A 194 11.90 32.68 -19.24
C ASN A 194 13.05 31.76 -18.78
N LEU A 195 12.94 30.45 -19.04
CA LEU A 195 13.94 29.43 -18.67
C LEU A 195 15.02 29.19 -19.73
N GLU A 196 14.90 29.77 -20.92
CA GLU A 196 15.73 29.39 -22.08
C GLU A 196 17.16 29.91 -22.03
N ASN A 197 17.44 30.95 -21.23
CA ASN A 197 18.70 31.70 -21.32
C ASN A 197 19.73 31.39 -20.22
N GLU A 198 19.33 30.71 -19.13
CA GLU A 198 20.18 30.51 -17.96
C GLU A 198 20.07 29.10 -17.41
N PRO A 199 21.20 28.45 -17.03
CA PRO A 199 21.17 27.18 -16.33
C PRO A 199 20.40 27.27 -15.01
N TYR A 200 19.55 26.29 -14.75
CA TYR A 200 18.75 26.23 -13.52
C TYR A 200 18.68 24.82 -12.94
N ILE A 201 18.37 24.76 -11.64
CA ILE A 201 18.00 23.54 -10.92
C ILE A 201 16.50 23.63 -10.62
N LEU A 202 15.72 22.65 -11.03
CA LEU A 202 14.29 22.53 -10.73
C LEU A 202 14.04 21.36 -9.78
N LYS A 203 13.56 21.65 -8.58
CA LYS A 203 13.15 20.62 -7.59
C LYS A 203 11.66 20.33 -7.66
N LEU A 204 11.34 19.07 -7.95
CA LEU A 204 9.97 18.60 -8.13
C LEU A 204 9.26 18.29 -6.81
N HIS A 205 9.98 17.67 -5.87
CA HIS A 205 9.43 17.27 -4.56
C HIS A 205 9.70 18.27 -3.44
N GLY A 206 10.27 19.43 -3.77
CA GLY A 206 10.56 20.49 -2.82
C GLY A 206 12.02 20.62 -2.43
N ASP A 207 12.30 21.43 -1.40
CA ASP A 207 13.65 21.78 -0.99
C ASP A 207 13.78 21.85 0.54
N VAL A 208 14.76 21.14 1.10
CA VAL A 208 15.03 21.12 2.56
C VAL A 208 15.53 22.45 3.11
N PHE A 209 16.17 23.27 2.29
CA PHE A 209 16.75 24.53 2.75
C PHE A 209 15.65 25.60 2.86
N GLN A 210 14.83 25.76 1.82
CA GLN A 210 13.71 26.69 1.76
C GLN A 210 12.47 26.23 2.54
N GLY A 211 12.43 24.97 3.00
CA GLY A 211 11.34 24.47 3.85
C GLY A 211 10.03 24.20 3.13
N LYS A 212 10.08 24.03 1.82
CA LYS A 212 8.93 23.72 0.98
C LYS A 212 9.05 22.29 0.52
N ILE A 213 8.69 21.32 1.36
CA ILE A 213 8.77 19.88 1.06
C ILE A 213 7.39 19.38 0.66
N LYS A 214 7.29 18.65 -0.46
CA LYS A 214 6.04 18.03 -0.95
C LYS A 214 5.99 16.51 -0.73
N ALA A 215 6.88 15.97 0.10
CA ALA A 215 7.09 14.52 0.28
C ALA A 215 5.90 13.71 0.85
N THR A 216 5.00 14.36 1.60
CA THR A 216 3.94 13.69 2.39
C THR A 216 2.56 13.77 1.79
N SER A 217 2.40 14.45 0.65
CA SER A 217 1.08 14.88 0.22
C SER A 217 0.19 13.68 -0.12
N PRO A 218 -1.01 13.56 0.47
CA PRO A 218 -2.08 12.75 -0.11
C PRO A 218 -2.32 13.09 -1.59
N ALA A 219 -1.89 14.27 -2.07
CA ALA A 219 -1.87 14.63 -3.48
C ALA A 219 -0.85 13.86 -4.32
N LEU A 220 0.29 13.36 -3.79
CA LEU A 220 1.16 12.43 -4.52
C LEU A 220 0.47 11.06 -4.70
N ILE A 221 -0.33 10.65 -3.71
CA ILE A 221 -1.15 9.43 -3.75
C ILE A 221 -2.36 9.61 -4.68
N LYS A 222 -3.00 10.79 -4.67
CA LYS A 222 -4.07 11.20 -5.61
C LYS A 222 -3.52 11.59 -6.99
N GLY A 223 -2.22 11.82 -7.13
CA GLY A 223 -1.49 12.19 -8.35
C GLY A 223 -1.52 11.11 -9.44
N LYS A 224 -2.14 9.97 -9.13
CA LYS A 224 -2.67 9.00 -10.10
C LYS A 224 -3.54 9.66 -11.20
N TYR A 225 -4.02 10.90 -10.98
CA TYR A 225 -4.77 11.74 -11.92
C TYR A 225 -3.96 12.93 -12.49
N LEU A 226 -2.76 12.67 -13.02
CA LEU A 226 -2.22 13.23 -14.29
C LEU A 226 -2.15 14.76 -14.59
N GLU A 227 -2.28 15.71 -13.66
CA GLU A 227 -2.15 17.15 -14.02
C GLU A 227 -0.99 17.94 -13.40
N GLU A 228 -0.57 17.62 -12.17
CA GLU A 228 0.36 18.47 -11.41
C GLU A 228 1.75 18.65 -12.07
N TYR A 229 2.26 17.60 -12.71
CA TYR A 229 3.59 17.60 -13.34
C TYR A 229 3.56 17.60 -14.89
N ASN A 230 2.40 17.86 -15.51
CA ASN A 230 2.26 17.89 -16.98
C ASN A 230 3.21 18.89 -17.67
N TYR A 231 3.60 19.96 -16.99
CA TYR A 231 4.53 20.93 -17.54
C TYR A 231 5.93 20.34 -17.78
N ILE A 232 6.31 19.24 -17.12
CA ILE A 232 7.59 18.53 -17.38
C ILE A 232 7.63 18.08 -18.84
N GLU A 233 6.50 17.61 -19.38
CA GLU A 233 6.41 17.21 -20.78
C GLU A 233 6.70 18.39 -21.73
N LYS A 234 6.19 19.58 -21.40
CA LYS A 234 6.49 20.80 -22.17
C LYS A 234 7.96 21.21 -22.02
N LEU A 235 8.50 21.13 -20.82
CA LEU A 235 9.86 21.56 -20.47
C LEU A 235 10.94 20.71 -21.17
N LEU A 236 10.68 19.40 -21.28
CA LEU A 236 11.61 18.43 -21.85
C LEU A 236 11.35 18.14 -23.33
N ASN A 237 10.32 18.75 -23.93
CA ASN A 237 9.97 18.56 -25.32
C ASN A 237 11.16 18.90 -26.24
N ASN A 238 11.48 18.01 -27.19
CA ASN A 238 12.61 18.13 -28.12
C ASN A 238 13.98 18.32 -27.46
N LYS A 239 14.14 17.97 -26.18
CA LYS A 239 15.43 17.97 -25.48
C LYS A 239 16.03 16.57 -25.45
N VAL A 240 17.36 16.51 -25.39
CA VAL A 240 18.07 15.31 -24.96
C VAL A 240 18.20 15.35 -23.45
N VAL A 241 17.79 14.26 -22.79
CA VAL A 241 17.75 14.17 -21.34
C VAL A 241 18.60 13.00 -20.86
N LEU A 242 19.60 13.30 -20.04
CA LEU A 242 20.42 12.31 -19.35
C LEU A 242 19.76 12.00 -17.99
N VAL A 243 19.24 10.79 -17.83
CA VAL A 243 18.55 10.36 -16.60
C VAL A 243 19.53 9.61 -15.69
N VAL A 244 19.95 10.22 -14.58
CA VAL A 244 20.99 9.70 -13.67
C VAL A 244 20.49 9.47 -12.25
N GLY A 245 20.81 8.30 -11.66
CA GLY A 245 20.44 8.02 -10.27
C GLY A 245 18.93 7.96 -9.99
N TYR A 246 18.11 7.88 -11.03
CA TYR A 246 16.66 7.75 -10.96
C TYR A 246 16.24 6.39 -11.51
N SER A 247 15.42 5.63 -10.77
CA SER A 247 15.04 4.26 -11.15
C SER A 247 13.79 4.21 -12.01
N GLY A 248 12.89 5.20 -11.90
CA GLY A 248 11.59 5.22 -12.58
C GLY A 248 10.59 4.16 -12.10
N TYR A 249 11.00 3.24 -11.21
CA TYR A 249 10.16 2.18 -10.66
C TYR A 249 9.49 2.64 -9.37
N GLY A 250 8.16 2.54 -9.32
CA GLY A 250 7.38 2.86 -8.12
C GLY A 250 7.06 4.34 -7.95
N ASP A 251 7.75 5.22 -8.67
CA ASP A 251 7.36 6.61 -8.86
C ASP A 251 6.10 6.68 -9.73
N ILE A 252 5.05 7.32 -9.23
CA ILE A 252 3.71 7.35 -9.87
C ILE A 252 3.35 8.74 -10.39
N ASP A 253 4.13 9.74 -10.02
CA ASP A 253 3.89 11.16 -10.27
C ASP A 253 4.79 11.69 -11.37
N ILE A 254 6.05 11.24 -11.49
CA ILE A 254 7.00 11.70 -12.52
C ILE A 254 7.23 10.66 -13.61
N SER A 255 7.34 9.38 -13.26
CA SER A 255 7.61 8.28 -14.20
C SER A 255 6.62 8.21 -15.38
N PRO A 256 5.29 8.42 -15.20
CA PRO A 256 4.35 8.47 -16.31
C PRO A 256 4.66 9.57 -17.34
N HIS A 257 5.07 10.77 -16.91
CA HIS A 257 5.41 11.88 -17.81
C HIS A 257 6.69 11.59 -18.61
N LEU A 258 7.70 11.02 -17.97
CA LEU A 258 8.92 10.57 -18.67
C LEU A 258 8.62 9.47 -19.68
N ARG A 259 7.70 8.54 -19.36
CA ARG A 259 7.25 7.51 -20.31
C ARG A 259 6.54 8.13 -21.52
N ASN A 260 5.67 9.12 -21.31
CA ASN A 260 4.98 9.81 -22.40
C ASN A 260 5.97 10.54 -23.31
N LEU A 261 6.91 11.28 -22.72
CA LEU A 261 7.97 12.00 -23.41
C LEU A 261 8.83 11.11 -24.31
N ASN A 262 9.25 9.95 -23.79
CA ASN A 262 10.08 9.03 -24.54
C ASN A 262 9.37 8.44 -25.77
N ASN A 263 8.03 8.42 -25.76
CA ASN A 263 7.23 7.94 -26.88
C ASN A 263 7.00 9.01 -27.95
N THR A 264 7.08 10.30 -27.60
CA THR A 264 6.57 11.39 -28.43
C THR A 264 7.65 12.30 -28.99
N CYS A 265 8.59 12.80 -28.17
CA CYS A 265 9.39 13.94 -28.60
C CYS A 265 10.75 14.15 -27.90
N ALA A 266 10.99 13.59 -26.71
CA ALA A 266 12.28 13.72 -26.03
C ALA A 266 13.16 12.48 -26.24
N LYS A 267 14.48 12.70 -26.30
CA LYS A 267 15.46 11.60 -26.29
C LYS A 267 15.94 11.36 -24.86
N LEU A 268 15.39 10.34 -24.20
CA LEU A 268 15.83 9.95 -22.86
C LEU A 268 16.96 8.92 -22.94
N ILE A 269 18.10 9.23 -22.33
CA ILE A 269 19.24 8.33 -22.16
C ILE A 269 19.34 7.94 -20.69
N TRP A 270 18.96 6.70 -20.37
CA TRP A 270 18.88 6.22 -19.00
C TRP A 270 20.19 5.64 -18.49
N VAL A 271 20.68 6.15 -17.37
CA VAL A 271 21.87 5.62 -16.71
C VAL A 271 21.48 4.53 -15.72
N VAL A 272 21.96 3.31 -15.95
CA VAL A 272 21.68 2.15 -15.08
C VAL A 272 22.94 1.63 -14.42
N LYS A 273 22.77 1.10 -13.20
CA LYS A 273 23.85 0.41 -12.49
C LYS A 273 24.15 -0.93 -13.18
N LYS A 274 25.39 -1.40 -13.04
CA LYS A 274 25.78 -2.75 -13.50
C LYS A 274 24.89 -3.81 -12.84
N GLY A 275 24.23 -4.63 -13.66
CA GLY A 275 23.32 -5.70 -13.21
C GLY A 275 21.84 -5.30 -13.14
N GLU A 276 21.53 -4.01 -13.29
CA GLU A 276 20.16 -3.52 -13.36
C GLU A 276 19.67 -3.42 -14.81
N ARG A 277 18.34 -3.35 -14.97
CA ARG A 277 17.69 -3.12 -16.25
C ARG A 277 17.07 -1.71 -16.26
N PRO A 278 17.12 -0.99 -17.38
CA PRO A 278 16.37 0.26 -17.50
C PRO A 278 14.86 -0.03 -17.46
N PRO A 279 14.02 0.98 -17.18
CA PRO A 279 12.56 0.86 -17.32
C PRO A 279 12.15 0.32 -18.69
N ASP A 280 11.07 -0.45 -18.74
CA ASP A 280 10.62 -1.14 -19.96
C ASP A 280 10.25 -0.18 -21.11
N PHE A 281 9.99 1.08 -20.79
CA PHE A 281 9.66 2.10 -21.78
C PHE A 281 10.89 2.84 -22.32
N THR A 282 12.10 2.58 -21.82
CA THR A 282 13.33 3.29 -22.19
C THR A 282 13.84 2.89 -23.58
N LYS A 283 14.22 3.89 -24.39
CA LYS A 283 14.76 3.67 -25.75
C LYS A 283 16.28 3.62 -25.78
N TYR A 284 16.97 4.48 -25.02
CA TYR A 284 18.43 4.56 -24.95
C TYR A 284 18.90 4.44 -23.52
N TRP A 285 20.00 3.73 -23.29
CA TRP A 285 20.54 3.58 -21.93
C TRP A 285 22.04 3.32 -21.93
N ILE A 286 22.70 3.60 -20.80
CA ILE A 286 24.13 3.35 -20.55
C ILE A 286 24.33 2.62 -19.23
N ARG A 287 25.41 1.85 -19.13
CA ARG A 287 25.89 1.30 -17.87
C ARG A 287 26.98 2.17 -17.30
N THR A 288 26.83 2.58 -16.05
CA THR A 288 27.89 3.27 -15.33
C THR A 288 27.83 2.94 -13.84
N ASN A 289 28.96 3.06 -13.15
CA ASN A 289 29.01 2.94 -11.71
C ASN A 289 29.01 4.33 -11.07
N LEU A 290 27.83 4.87 -10.77
CA LEU A 290 27.69 6.17 -10.09
C LEU A 290 28.32 6.19 -8.68
N THR A 291 28.63 5.03 -8.10
CA THR A 291 29.30 4.95 -6.79
C THR A 291 30.81 5.04 -6.86
N SER A 292 31.39 4.95 -8.07
CA SER A 292 32.82 5.08 -8.29
C SER A 292 33.23 6.55 -8.39
N GLU A 293 34.37 6.85 -7.78
CA GLU A 293 35.08 8.12 -7.89
C GLU A 293 36.02 8.16 -9.10
N ASP A 294 36.21 7.03 -9.79
CA ASP A 294 37.03 6.93 -11.00
C ASP A 294 36.19 7.29 -12.24
N THR A 295 36.70 8.24 -13.04
CA THR A 295 36.10 8.63 -14.32
C THR A 295 36.06 7.49 -15.33
N LYS A 296 36.85 6.44 -15.17
CA LYS A 296 36.78 5.23 -16.02
C LYS A 296 35.46 4.49 -15.84
N ASP A 297 34.95 4.43 -14.61
CA ASP A 297 33.76 3.66 -14.25
C ASP A 297 32.50 4.54 -14.13
N ASN A 298 32.68 5.82 -13.80
CA ASN A 298 31.62 6.80 -13.63
C ASN A 298 31.62 7.83 -14.77
N TRP A 299 30.73 7.61 -15.74
CA TRP A 299 30.66 8.40 -16.96
C TRP A 299 30.09 9.80 -16.76
N LEU A 300 29.40 10.05 -15.64
CA LEU A 300 29.02 11.41 -15.25
C LEU A 300 30.25 12.24 -14.88
N LEU A 301 31.17 11.66 -14.09
CA LEU A 301 32.44 12.30 -13.76
C LEU A 301 33.33 12.43 -15.00
N LYS A 302 33.34 11.41 -15.87
CA LYS A 302 34.06 11.46 -17.15
C LYS A 302 33.57 12.60 -18.05
N LEU A 303 32.25 12.78 -18.14
CA LEU A 303 31.63 13.87 -18.88
C LEU A 303 32.04 15.23 -18.31
N GLY A 304 32.01 15.40 -16.99
CA GLY A 304 32.54 16.60 -16.36
C GLY A 304 34.02 16.83 -16.69
N ALA A 305 34.86 15.81 -16.54
CA ALA A 305 36.31 15.89 -16.71
C ALA A 305 36.72 16.28 -18.14
N GLU A 306 35.98 15.82 -19.15
CA GLU A 306 36.16 16.21 -20.55
C GLU A 306 35.99 17.73 -20.77
N TYR A 307 35.14 18.37 -19.98
CA TYR A 307 34.93 19.82 -19.99
C TYR A 307 35.79 20.57 -18.96
N GLY A 308 36.77 19.90 -18.36
CA GLY A 308 37.72 20.50 -17.42
C GLY A 308 37.31 20.45 -15.95
N TRP A 309 36.26 19.69 -15.58
CA TRP A 309 35.95 19.44 -14.17
C TRP A 309 37.14 18.75 -13.51
N LYS A 310 37.48 19.21 -12.31
CA LYS A 310 38.47 18.57 -11.45
C LYS A 310 37.77 18.14 -10.17
N ARG A 311 38.16 16.98 -9.65
CA ARG A 311 37.63 16.47 -8.38
C ARG A 311 37.83 17.50 -7.27
N SER A 312 36.76 17.82 -6.55
CA SER A 312 36.85 18.67 -5.36
C SER A 312 37.52 17.89 -4.23
N THR A 313 38.61 18.41 -3.69
CA THR A 313 39.27 17.87 -2.47
C THR A 313 38.62 18.38 -1.19
N ASN A 314 37.70 19.34 -1.29
CA ASN A 314 37.15 20.07 -0.15
C ASN A 314 35.81 19.50 0.34
N SER A 315 35.33 18.38 -0.21
CA SER A 315 34.05 17.78 0.18
C SER A 315 34.11 17.15 1.57
N GLN A 316 33.10 17.41 2.39
CA GLN A 316 32.87 16.77 3.69
C GLN A 316 31.69 15.81 3.60
N ASN A 317 31.73 14.70 4.34
CA ASN A 317 30.57 13.83 4.48
C ASN A 317 29.50 14.52 5.36
N PRO A 318 28.21 14.38 5.03
CA PRO A 318 27.14 14.97 5.83
C PRO A 318 26.96 14.19 7.13
N GLU A 319 26.66 14.93 8.19
CA GLU A 319 26.45 14.40 9.55
C GLU A 319 25.04 13.82 9.73
N TRP A 320 24.42 13.31 8.66
CA TRP A 320 23.01 12.94 8.66
C TRP A 320 22.68 11.87 9.69
N GLU A 321 23.57 10.90 9.94
CA GLU A 321 23.34 9.87 10.97
C GLU A 321 23.26 10.46 12.38
N LYS A 322 24.11 11.46 12.67
CA LYS A 322 24.12 12.16 13.96
C LYS A 322 22.86 13.01 14.08
N ASN A 323 22.60 13.87 13.10
CA ASN A 323 21.41 14.72 13.06
C ASN A 323 20.12 13.89 13.16
N PHE A 324 20.09 12.71 12.54
CA PHE A 324 18.96 11.81 12.60
C PHE A 324 18.76 11.19 13.99
N LYS A 325 19.84 10.83 14.69
CA LYS A 325 19.77 10.39 16.09
C LYS A 325 19.35 11.53 17.02
N ASP A 326 19.89 12.72 16.81
CA ASP A 326 19.52 13.92 17.56
C ASP A 326 18.01 14.20 17.38
N TRP A 327 17.51 14.13 16.13
CA TRP A 327 16.08 14.23 15.84
C TRP A 327 15.24 13.21 16.60
N PHE A 328 15.68 11.94 16.67
CA PHE A 328 14.98 10.91 17.46
C PHE A 328 14.83 11.30 18.95
N SER A 329 15.86 11.94 19.53
CA SER A 329 15.83 12.38 20.93
C SER A 329 14.94 13.59 21.19
N GLU A 330 14.59 14.36 20.14
CA GLU A 330 13.67 15.50 20.24
C GLU A 330 12.20 15.08 20.14
N ILE A 331 11.92 13.84 19.69
CA ILE A 331 10.56 13.33 19.55
C ILE A 331 10.12 12.64 20.84
N SER A 332 8.87 12.88 21.24
CA SER A 332 8.28 12.14 22.37
C SER A 332 8.19 10.63 22.10
N LEU A 333 8.53 9.84 23.12
CA LEU A 333 8.45 8.39 23.10
C LEU A 333 7.08 7.86 22.62
N GLU A 334 5.97 8.52 22.97
CA GLU A 334 4.63 8.10 22.51
C GLU A 334 4.44 8.21 21.00
N ASN A 335 4.97 9.26 20.37
CA ASN A 335 4.90 9.43 18.90
C ASN A 335 5.77 8.38 18.19
N LEU A 336 6.92 8.05 18.77
CA LEU A 336 7.81 7.00 18.27
C LEU A 336 7.18 5.60 18.41
N ARG A 337 6.55 5.31 19.56
CA ARG A 337 5.77 4.07 19.77
C ARG A 337 4.71 3.87 18.69
N ASN A 338 3.99 4.94 18.35
CA ASN A 338 2.94 4.90 17.34
C ASN A 338 3.48 4.64 15.92
N SER A 339 4.73 5.03 15.62
CA SER A 339 5.34 4.81 14.30
C SER A 339 5.43 3.32 13.94
N THR A 340 5.89 2.48 14.87
CA THR A 340 5.94 1.01 14.67
C THR A 340 4.55 0.42 14.56
N TYR A 341 3.60 0.88 15.38
CA TYR A 341 2.21 0.39 15.34
C TYR A 341 1.55 0.67 13.97
N ILE A 342 1.63 1.91 13.46
CA ILE A 342 0.97 2.31 12.20
C ILE A 342 1.52 1.57 10.99
N MET A 343 2.79 1.17 11.01
CA MET A 343 3.38 0.32 9.97
C MET A 343 2.68 -1.05 9.86
N PHE A 344 2.26 -1.64 10.97
CA PHE A 344 1.54 -2.92 10.98
C PHE A 344 0.02 -2.78 10.87
N ASP A 345 -0.54 -1.67 11.35
CA ASP A 345 -1.98 -1.43 11.39
C ASP A 345 -2.55 -1.00 10.03
N LYS A 346 -1.89 -0.07 9.32
CA LYS A 346 -2.45 0.58 8.12
C LYS A 346 -1.80 0.14 6.79
N GLY A 347 -0.99 -0.92 6.76
CA GLY A 347 -0.15 -1.30 5.61
C GLY A 347 -0.94 -1.82 4.40
N PRO A 348 -0.62 -1.45 3.14
CA PRO A 348 -1.31 -1.98 1.97
C PRO A 348 -0.89 -3.44 1.75
N GLY A 349 -1.86 -4.34 1.73
CA GLY A 349 -1.61 -5.76 1.43
C GLY A 349 -1.21 -6.63 2.63
N VAL A 350 -1.08 -6.06 3.82
CA VAL A 350 -1.05 -6.83 5.06
C VAL A 350 -2.44 -6.78 5.66
N ILE A 351 -3.18 -7.89 5.52
CA ILE A 351 -4.23 -8.24 6.48
C ILE A 351 -3.56 -8.10 7.85
N ALA A 352 -3.97 -7.10 8.65
CA ALA A 352 -3.31 -6.75 9.91
C ALA A 352 -2.93 -8.03 10.67
N GLY A 353 -1.62 -8.18 10.84
CA GLY A 353 -1.00 -9.43 11.23
C GLY A 353 -1.03 -9.62 12.74
N TRP A 354 -0.46 -10.73 13.19
CA TRP A 354 -0.16 -10.95 14.61
C TRP A 354 0.56 -9.77 15.31
N PRO A 355 1.43 -8.98 14.64
CA PRO A 355 2.05 -7.83 15.26
C PRO A 355 1.09 -6.75 15.73
N SER A 356 0.12 -6.32 14.91
CA SER A 356 -0.82 -5.26 15.31
C SER A 356 -1.68 -5.70 16.49
N LEU A 357 -2.19 -6.93 16.45
CA LEU A 357 -2.93 -7.53 17.56
C LEU A 357 -2.09 -7.60 18.84
N HIS A 358 -0.85 -8.06 18.73
CA HIS A 358 0.02 -8.19 19.89
C HIS A 358 0.35 -6.82 20.51
N ILE A 359 0.69 -5.83 19.68
CA ILE A 359 0.94 -4.46 20.14
C ILE A 359 -0.32 -3.91 20.83
N GLN A 360 -1.50 -4.06 20.22
CA GLN A 360 -2.75 -3.55 20.77
C GLN A 360 -3.12 -4.18 22.12
N TYR A 361 -2.97 -5.51 22.24
CA TYR A 361 -3.23 -6.24 23.48
C TYR A 361 -2.25 -5.86 24.61
N ILE A 362 -0.97 -5.70 24.29
CA ILE A 362 0.02 -5.31 25.30
C ILE A 362 -0.12 -3.85 25.70
N ARG A 363 -0.48 -2.97 24.76
CA ARG A 363 -0.82 -1.58 25.04
C ARG A 363 -1.93 -1.50 26.09
N GLU A 364 -2.96 -2.34 25.95
CA GLU A 364 -4.06 -2.48 26.91
C GLU A 364 -3.57 -2.91 28.30
N LEU A 365 -2.82 -4.00 28.40
CA LEU A 365 -2.27 -4.48 29.68
C LEU A 365 -1.40 -3.42 30.37
N SER A 366 -0.57 -2.71 29.59
CA SER A 366 0.35 -1.70 30.12
C SER A 366 -0.39 -0.47 30.64
N TYR A 367 -1.40 0.00 29.91
CA TYR A 367 -2.24 1.13 30.32
C TYR A 367 -2.97 0.85 31.65
N ASN A 368 -3.50 -0.38 31.80
CA ASN A 368 -4.20 -0.82 33.00
C ASN A 368 -3.28 -1.00 34.22
N SER A 369 -1.99 -1.30 34.01
CA SER A 369 -1.03 -1.46 35.11
C SER A 369 -0.55 -0.14 35.72
N SER A 370 -0.52 0.95 34.94
CA SER A 370 -0.05 2.27 35.38
C SER A 370 -1.08 3.08 36.19
N LYS A 371 -2.36 2.70 36.14
CA LYS A 371 -3.42 3.33 36.92
C LYS A 371 -3.97 2.26 37.85
N ASN A 372 -3.68 2.34 39.16
CA ASN A 372 -4.24 1.47 40.21
C ASN A 372 -5.79 1.55 40.34
N THR A 373 -6.45 2.13 39.37
CA THR A 373 -7.89 2.10 39.16
C THR A 373 -8.14 1.19 37.97
N ILE A 374 -8.69 0.00 38.23
CA ILE A 374 -9.37 -0.81 37.22
C ILE A 374 -10.63 -0.03 36.80
N THR A 375 -10.46 1.09 36.10
CA THR A 375 -11.55 1.83 35.49
C THR A 375 -11.82 1.24 34.12
N LYS A 376 -13.10 0.98 33.86
CA LYS A 376 -13.64 0.41 32.61
C LYS A 376 -12.88 0.91 31.39
N LEU A 377 -12.42 -0.02 30.55
CA LEU A 377 -11.83 0.29 29.24
C LEU A 377 -12.75 1.24 28.48
N THR A 378 -12.18 2.23 27.80
CA THR A 378 -12.97 3.19 27.01
C THR A 378 -13.59 2.48 25.80
N PRO A 379 -14.77 2.90 25.32
CA PRO A 379 -15.37 2.41 24.08
C PRO A 379 -14.40 2.40 22.88
N LEU A 380 -13.56 3.43 22.77
CA LEU A 380 -12.53 3.55 21.72
C LEU A 380 -11.46 2.44 21.80
N LEU A 381 -11.09 2.02 23.01
CA LEU A 381 -10.08 0.98 23.19
C LEU A 381 -10.64 -0.41 22.85
N TYR A 382 -11.90 -0.68 23.23
CA TYR A 382 -12.61 -1.89 22.80
C TYR A 382 -12.72 -1.99 21.28
N TRP A 383 -12.97 -0.86 20.63
CA TRP A 383 -12.99 -0.75 19.17
C TRP A 383 -11.65 -1.12 18.55
N ASP A 384 -10.54 -0.55 19.04
CA ASP A 384 -9.20 -0.83 18.51
C ASP A 384 -8.83 -2.33 18.65
N ILE A 385 -9.14 -2.94 19.80
CA ILE A 385 -8.88 -4.37 20.05
C ILE A 385 -9.74 -5.25 19.14
N ALA A 386 -11.02 -4.94 18.99
CA ALA A 386 -11.92 -5.67 18.10
C ALA A 386 -11.42 -5.63 16.65
N ASN A 387 -10.99 -4.46 16.16
CA ASN A 387 -10.40 -4.31 14.83
C ASN A 387 -9.15 -5.16 14.65
N ALA A 388 -8.24 -5.13 15.62
CA ALA A 388 -7.03 -5.94 15.57
C ALA A 388 -7.35 -7.45 15.58
N LEU A 389 -8.34 -7.90 16.36
CA LEU A 389 -8.80 -9.29 16.37
C LEU A 389 -9.47 -9.69 15.05
N LEU A 390 -10.28 -8.81 14.46
CA LEU A 390 -10.91 -9.04 13.16
C LEU A 390 -9.90 -9.23 12.04
N SER A 391 -8.80 -8.48 12.09
CA SER A 391 -7.73 -8.56 11.10
C SER A 391 -7.09 -9.96 11.05
N VAL A 392 -6.86 -10.59 12.21
CA VAL A 392 -6.38 -11.98 12.28
C VAL A 392 -7.51 -13.01 12.23
N SER A 393 -8.75 -12.56 11.99
CA SER A 393 -9.96 -13.38 11.91
C SER A 393 -10.30 -14.13 13.21
N ALA A 394 -10.00 -13.53 14.35
CA ALA A 394 -10.44 -13.96 15.68
C ALA A 394 -11.81 -13.35 16.00
N TYR A 395 -12.84 -13.78 15.27
CA TYR A 395 -14.18 -13.17 15.30
C TYR A 395 -14.94 -13.40 16.61
N CYS A 396 -14.74 -14.53 17.30
CA CYS A 396 -15.40 -14.77 18.58
C CYS A 396 -14.86 -13.81 19.63
N SER A 397 -13.53 -13.68 19.70
CA SER A 397 -12.90 -12.71 20.58
C SER A 397 -13.24 -11.28 20.19
N ALA A 398 -13.22 -10.93 18.90
CA ALA A 398 -13.62 -9.60 18.45
C ALA A 398 -15.04 -9.24 18.88
N MET A 399 -16.01 -10.16 18.75
CA MET A 399 -17.38 -9.93 19.15
C MET A 399 -17.52 -9.62 20.65
N GLN A 400 -16.77 -10.31 21.51
CA GLN A 400 -16.78 -10.05 22.97
C GLN A 400 -16.35 -8.61 23.31
N TYR A 401 -15.48 -8.02 22.51
CA TYR A 401 -15.08 -6.62 22.67
C TYR A 401 -16.09 -5.66 22.04
N LEU A 402 -16.63 -5.97 20.85
CA LEU A 402 -17.67 -5.16 20.21
C LEU A 402 -18.94 -5.06 21.06
N GLU A 403 -19.34 -6.15 21.73
CA GLU A 403 -20.52 -6.18 22.61
C GLU A 403 -20.34 -5.30 23.87
N LYS A 404 -19.11 -5.02 24.29
CA LYS A 404 -18.80 -4.11 25.41
C LYS A 404 -18.86 -2.63 25.01
N ILE A 405 -18.93 -2.32 23.72
CA ILE A 405 -19.09 -0.96 23.21
C ILE A 405 -20.57 -0.61 23.24
N ASN A 406 -20.98 0.23 24.18
CA ASN A 406 -22.32 0.77 24.24
C ASN A 406 -22.48 1.87 23.18
N VAL A 407 -23.44 1.72 22.28
CA VAL A 407 -23.62 2.61 21.11
C VAL A 407 -24.09 4.01 21.54
N ASN A 408 -24.66 4.14 22.74
CA ASN A 408 -25.12 5.41 23.30
C ASN A 408 -24.03 6.24 23.99
N ASP A 409 -22.79 5.74 24.11
CA ASP A 409 -21.70 6.43 24.80
C ASP A 409 -20.98 7.41 23.84
N ASN A 410 -21.54 8.61 23.60
CA ASN A 410 -20.89 9.79 22.94
C ASN A 410 -20.06 9.55 21.65
N LEU A 411 -20.24 8.42 20.97
CA LEU A 411 -19.55 8.03 19.73
C LEU A 411 -20.49 8.17 18.51
N ASN A 412 -21.30 9.24 18.46
CA ASN A 412 -22.36 9.38 17.45
C ASN A 412 -21.85 9.24 16.00
N ASN A 413 -20.61 9.65 15.72
CA ASN A 413 -20.00 9.51 14.38
C ASN A 413 -19.42 8.11 14.10
N GLU A 414 -19.13 7.29 15.12
CA GLU A 414 -18.52 5.96 14.97
C GLU A 414 -19.53 4.81 15.15
N SER A 415 -20.76 5.13 15.59
CA SER A 415 -21.86 4.17 15.78
C SER A 415 -22.11 3.30 14.53
N SER A 416 -22.13 3.91 13.35
CA SER A 416 -22.33 3.19 12.08
C SER A 416 -21.20 2.21 11.77
N LYS A 417 -19.96 2.57 12.12
CA LYS A 417 -18.78 1.71 11.93
C LYS A 417 -18.76 0.54 12.92
N ILE A 418 -19.11 0.79 14.19
CA ILE A 418 -19.31 -0.26 15.21
C ILE A 418 -20.37 -1.26 14.75
N THR A 419 -21.49 -0.76 14.28
CA THR A 419 -22.59 -1.57 13.76
C THR A 419 -22.17 -2.35 12.52
N CYS A 420 -21.43 -1.71 11.60
CA CYS A 420 -20.84 -2.37 10.43
C CYS A 420 -19.92 -3.54 10.84
N LEU A 421 -19.00 -3.33 11.77
CA LEU A 421 -18.11 -4.38 12.27
C LEU A 421 -18.86 -5.49 13.01
N LYS A 422 -19.88 -5.17 13.81
CA LYS A 422 -20.74 -6.16 14.46
C LYS A 422 -21.44 -7.03 13.41
N GLY A 423 -22.07 -6.41 12.41
CA GLY A 423 -22.71 -7.11 11.30
C GLY A 423 -21.74 -8.01 10.53
N PHE A 424 -20.56 -7.49 10.19
CA PHE A 424 -19.48 -8.26 9.56
C PHE A 424 -19.06 -9.45 10.44
N THR A 425 -18.87 -9.23 11.73
CA THR A 425 -18.42 -10.28 12.66
C THR A 425 -19.49 -11.36 12.82
N TYR A 426 -20.77 -11.00 12.95
CA TYR A 426 -21.88 -11.95 12.95
C TYR A 426 -21.92 -12.78 11.66
N TRP A 427 -21.74 -12.14 10.49
CA TRP A 427 -21.69 -12.84 9.21
C TRP A 427 -20.57 -13.89 9.19
N ARG A 428 -19.37 -13.52 9.63
CA ARG A 428 -18.20 -14.42 9.66
C ARG A 428 -18.33 -15.54 10.69
N LEU A 429 -19.11 -15.34 11.74
CA LEU A 429 -19.52 -16.39 12.69
C LEU A 429 -20.64 -17.29 12.15
N GLY A 430 -21.20 -16.98 10.97
CA GLY A 430 -22.32 -17.69 10.37
C GLY A 430 -23.67 -17.40 11.03
N LYS A 431 -23.76 -16.30 11.79
CA LYS A 431 -24.99 -15.78 12.41
C LYS A 431 -25.66 -14.79 11.45
N LEU A 432 -26.17 -15.31 10.34
CA LEU A 432 -26.62 -14.48 9.21
C LEU A 432 -27.81 -13.56 9.57
N ASP A 433 -28.76 -14.05 10.36
CA ASP A 433 -29.91 -13.25 10.78
C ASP A 433 -29.49 -12.08 11.69
N ASP A 434 -28.61 -12.33 12.65
CA ASP A 434 -28.06 -11.29 13.53
C ASP A 434 -27.26 -10.25 12.72
N ALA A 435 -26.52 -10.71 11.71
CA ALA A 435 -25.74 -9.85 10.83
C ALA A 435 -26.63 -8.89 10.02
N ILE A 436 -27.71 -9.37 9.39
CA ILE A 436 -28.65 -8.50 8.68
C ILE A 436 -29.32 -7.53 9.64
N LYS A 437 -29.92 -8.03 10.73
CA LYS A 437 -30.63 -7.19 11.71
C LYS A 437 -29.76 -6.08 12.27
N THR A 438 -28.46 -6.35 12.43
CA THR A 438 -27.49 -5.35 12.90
C THR A 438 -27.32 -4.23 11.88
N LEU A 439 -27.19 -4.55 10.59
CA LEU A 439 -26.89 -3.57 9.53
C LEU A 439 -28.13 -2.86 8.98
N GLU A 440 -29.28 -3.51 9.07
CA GLU A 440 -30.55 -3.08 8.49
C GLU A 440 -30.93 -1.63 8.83
N PRO A 441 -30.85 -1.15 10.08
CA PRO A 441 -31.23 0.23 10.40
C PRO A 441 -30.42 1.27 9.63
N ILE A 442 -29.12 1.03 9.41
CA ILE A 442 -28.24 1.97 8.72
C ILE A 442 -28.49 1.99 7.21
N VAL A 443 -28.83 0.84 6.64
CA VAL A 443 -29.08 0.72 5.19
C VAL A 443 -30.47 1.24 4.84
N LEU A 444 -31.45 1.01 5.72
CA LEU A 444 -32.84 1.42 5.49
C LEU A 444 -33.11 2.87 5.82
N ASP A 445 -32.45 3.38 6.85
CA ASP A 445 -32.59 4.76 7.30
C ASP A 445 -31.19 5.32 7.59
N PRO A 446 -30.41 5.63 6.53
CA PRO A 446 -29.04 6.07 6.69
C PRO A 446 -28.99 7.39 7.48
N PRO A 447 -28.13 7.48 8.52
CA PRO A 447 -27.97 8.72 9.26
C PRO A 447 -27.59 9.87 8.32
N LEU A 448 -28.19 11.05 8.52
CA LEU A 448 -27.96 12.24 7.67
C LEU A 448 -26.48 12.63 7.54
N LEU A 449 -25.66 12.31 8.55
CA LEU A 449 -24.24 12.63 8.61
C LEU A 449 -23.32 11.48 8.14
N LEU A 450 -23.87 10.35 7.68
CA LEU A 450 -23.06 9.22 7.25
C LEU A 450 -22.42 9.51 5.88
N ASP A 451 -21.10 9.37 5.82
CA ASP A 451 -20.36 9.52 4.56
C ASP A 451 -20.86 8.53 3.49
N ARG A 452 -20.97 9.00 2.24
CA ARG A 452 -21.52 8.21 1.13
C ARG A 452 -20.70 6.94 0.86
N ARG A 453 -19.38 7.00 1.03
CA ARG A 453 -18.51 5.84 0.82
C ARG A 453 -18.68 4.83 1.94
N GLU A 454 -18.83 5.29 3.18
CA GLU A 454 -19.15 4.42 4.31
C GLU A 454 -20.49 3.70 4.12
N LEU A 455 -21.53 4.44 3.69
CA LEU A 455 -22.83 3.86 3.37
C LEU A 455 -22.73 2.81 2.25
N ALA A 456 -21.94 3.07 1.19
CA ALA A 456 -21.72 2.10 0.11
C ALA A 456 -21.07 0.79 0.63
N ILE A 457 -20.08 0.88 1.52
CA ILE A 457 -19.43 -0.28 2.14
C ILE A 457 -20.42 -1.09 2.97
N ILE A 458 -21.23 -0.42 3.79
CA ILE A 458 -22.24 -1.04 4.67
C ILE A 458 -23.33 -1.70 3.83
N THR A 459 -23.81 -1.01 2.79
CA THR A 459 -24.83 -1.51 1.86
C THR A 459 -24.32 -2.74 1.11
N ARG A 460 -23.08 -2.71 0.59
CA ARG A 460 -22.46 -3.88 -0.02
C ARG A 460 -22.43 -5.06 0.94
N LEU A 461 -21.98 -4.84 2.18
CA LEU A 461 -21.92 -5.90 3.19
C LEU A 461 -23.31 -6.49 3.47
N TYR A 462 -24.32 -5.64 3.65
CA TYR A 462 -25.71 -6.07 3.81
C TYR A 462 -26.18 -6.95 2.64
N LEU A 463 -25.90 -6.54 1.40
CA LEU A 463 -26.22 -7.32 0.20
C LEU A 463 -25.48 -8.66 0.15
N GLU A 464 -24.20 -8.72 0.55
CA GLU A 464 -23.46 -9.98 0.61
C GLU A 464 -24.09 -10.96 1.61
N ILE A 465 -24.52 -10.47 2.76
CA ILE A 465 -25.19 -11.28 3.78
C ILE A 465 -26.56 -11.73 3.28
N ALA A 466 -27.34 -10.84 2.67
CA ALA A 466 -28.63 -11.17 2.06
C ALA A 466 -28.51 -12.28 1.01
N ARG A 467 -27.52 -12.16 0.11
CA ARG A 467 -27.19 -13.21 -0.87
C ARG A 467 -26.91 -14.54 -0.19
N ASP A 468 -26.12 -14.55 0.88
CA ASP A 468 -25.77 -15.78 1.60
C ASP A 468 -26.98 -16.41 2.32
N ILE A 469 -27.89 -15.60 2.87
CA ILE A 469 -29.17 -16.07 3.43
C ILE A 469 -30.02 -16.71 2.34
N ILE A 470 -30.21 -16.04 1.19
CA ILE A 470 -30.99 -16.57 0.06
C ILE A 470 -30.37 -17.90 -0.40
N ARG A 471 -29.06 -17.93 -0.60
CA ARG A 471 -28.33 -19.11 -1.02
C ARG A 471 -28.48 -20.26 -0.02
N SER A 472 -28.43 -19.99 1.27
CA SER A 472 -28.59 -21.02 2.32
C SER A 472 -29.99 -21.66 2.32
N ASN A 473 -30.99 -20.95 1.81
CA ASN A 473 -32.39 -21.37 1.74
C ASN A 473 -32.82 -21.96 0.40
N THR A 474 -31.94 -21.97 -0.61
CA THR A 474 -32.25 -22.65 -1.88
C THR A 474 -32.45 -24.17 -1.68
N PRO A 475 -33.36 -24.82 -2.42
CA PRO A 475 -33.74 -26.22 -2.22
C PRO A 475 -32.57 -27.21 -2.22
N HIS A 476 -31.51 -26.91 -2.97
CA HIS A 476 -30.31 -27.74 -3.07
C HIS A 476 -29.50 -27.78 -1.76
N CYS A 477 -29.54 -26.69 -0.98
CA CYS A 477 -28.93 -26.60 0.36
C CYS A 477 -29.83 -27.20 1.45
N LYS A 478 -31.16 -27.06 1.32
CA LYS A 478 -32.14 -27.65 2.27
C LYS A 478 -32.04 -29.18 2.34
N ARG A 479 -31.73 -29.85 1.23
CA ARG A 479 -31.56 -31.32 1.17
C ARG A 479 -30.43 -31.87 2.06
N LEU A 480 -29.48 -31.02 2.47
CA LEU A 480 -28.36 -31.36 3.35
C LEU A 480 -28.62 -31.06 4.85
N LYS A 481 -29.60 -30.22 5.17
CA LYS A 481 -29.98 -29.87 6.55
C LYS A 481 -31.23 -30.63 6.99
N LYS A 482 -31.18 -31.96 6.88
CA LYS A 482 -32.35 -32.83 7.11
C LYS A 482 -32.84 -32.87 8.57
N GLU A 483 -32.16 -32.26 9.53
CA GLU A 483 -32.49 -32.45 10.94
C GLU A 483 -32.94 -31.22 11.73
N HIS A 484 -32.67 -29.98 11.34
CA HIS A 484 -33.12 -28.80 12.11
C HIS A 484 -33.59 -27.67 11.18
N VAL A 485 -34.83 -27.75 10.70
CA VAL A 485 -35.54 -26.59 10.14
C VAL A 485 -36.65 -26.23 11.10
N ILE A 486 -36.28 -25.48 12.14
CA ILE A 486 -37.23 -24.69 12.92
C ILE A 486 -37.71 -23.57 11.99
N GLU A 487 -39.02 -23.39 11.93
CA GLU A 487 -39.74 -22.26 11.35
C GLU A 487 -39.15 -20.93 11.84
N LYS A 488 -38.19 -20.39 11.10
CA LYS A 488 -37.94 -18.95 11.06
C LYS A 488 -37.87 -18.56 9.60
N GLN A 489 -39.04 -18.26 9.03
CA GLN A 489 -39.14 -17.37 7.88
C GLN A 489 -38.66 -16.00 8.34
N THR A 490 -37.34 -15.79 8.41
CA THR A 490 -36.79 -14.44 8.52
C THR A 490 -37.20 -13.71 7.24
N ASN A 491 -38.20 -12.82 7.36
CA ASN A 491 -38.59 -11.70 6.49
C ASN A 491 -37.94 -11.61 5.08
N PHE A 492 -38.02 -12.68 4.29
CA PHE A 492 -37.43 -12.76 2.95
C PHE A 492 -38.02 -11.69 2.04
N GLU A 493 -39.32 -11.49 2.14
CA GLU A 493 -40.08 -10.45 1.42
C GLU A 493 -39.62 -9.04 1.79
N LYS A 494 -39.25 -8.81 3.06
CA LYS A 494 -38.69 -7.53 3.50
C LYS A 494 -37.30 -7.28 2.89
N ILE A 495 -36.40 -8.26 2.97
CA ILE A 495 -35.07 -8.19 2.32
C ILE A 495 -35.22 -7.94 0.81
N PHE A 496 -36.27 -8.49 0.18
CA PHE A 496 -36.58 -8.23 -1.24
C PHE A 496 -37.14 -6.83 -1.52
N SER A 497 -37.95 -6.27 -0.62
CA SER A 497 -38.42 -4.89 -0.69
C SER A 497 -37.26 -3.91 -0.55
N ASP A 498 -36.41 -4.13 0.47
CA ASP A 498 -35.20 -3.35 0.75
C ASP A 498 -34.24 -3.37 -0.44
N PHE A 499 -34.04 -4.55 -1.04
CA PHE A 499 -33.28 -4.74 -2.26
C PHE A 499 -33.78 -3.91 -3.44
N SER A 500 -35.10 -3.87 -3.65
CA SER A 500 -35.71 -3.16 -4.78
C SER A 500 -35.46 -1.66 -4.66
N ARG A 501 -35.57 -1.10 -3.44
CA ARG A 501 -35.26 0.30 -3.12
C ARG A 501 -33.77 0.64 -3.32
N LEU A 502 -32.86 -0.19 -2.79
CA LEU A 502 -31.42 0.04 -2.89
C LEU A 502 -30.91 -0.05 -4.33
N SER A 503 -31.52 -0.91 -5.16
CA SER A 503 -31.15 -1.04 -6.58
C SER A 503 -31.49 0.21 -7.41
N SER A 504 -32.52 0.98 -7.03
CA SER A 504 -32.84 2.26 -7.68
C SER A 504 -31.95 3.41 -7.21
N GLU A 505 -31.48 3.39 -5.96
CA GLU A 505 -30.58 4.40 -5.39
C GLU A 505 -29.11 4.16 -5.75
N SER A 506 -28.73 2.92 -6.11
CA SER A 506 -27.33 2.56 -6.38
C SER A 506 -26.71 3.21 -7.62
N ALA A 507 -27.51 3.73 -8.55
CA ALA A 507 -27.05 4.39 -9.77
C ALA A 507 -26.25 5.69 -9.51
N GLU A 508 -26.31 6.26 -8.30
CA GLU A 508 -25.51 7.45 -7.94
C GLU A 508 -24.09 7.12 -7.43
N TYR A 509 -23.74 5.85 -7.20
CA TYR A 509 -22.46 5.43 -6.61
C TYR A 509 -21.41 4.93 -7.63
N ASP A 510 -21.66 5.17 -8.92
CA ASP A 510 -21.03 4.53 -10.10
C ASP A 510 -19.50 4.71 -10.28
N SER A 511 -18.83 5.53 -9.47
CA SER A 511 -17.38 5.77 -9.62
C SER A 511 -16.48 4.91 -8.72
N PHE A 512 -17.02 4.09 -7.82
CA PHE A 512 -16.23 3.33 -6.83
C PHE A 512 -16.33 1.80 -6.98
N GLU A 513 -15.27 1.08 -6.59
CA GLU A 513 -15.18 -0.40 -6.61
C GLU A 513 -16.36 -1.10 -5.90
N ASP A 514 -16.86 -0.52 -4.80
CA ASP A 514 -17.99 -1.08 -4.05
C ASP A 514 -19.34 -0.96 -4.77
N GLY A 515 -19.50 0.01 -5.68
CA GLY A 515 -20.69 0.14 -6.54
C GLY A 515 -20.82 -1.04 -7.50
N PHE A 516 -19.75 -1.33 -8.26
CA PHE A 516 -19.70 -2.51 -9.13
C PHE A 516 -19.94 -3.81 -8.36
N LEU A 517 -19.32 -3.97 -7.18
CA LEU A 517 -19.52 -5.16 -6.36
C LEU A 517 -20.99 -5.32 -5.94
N SER A 518 -21.64 -4.23 -5.54
CA SER A 518 -23.06 -4.24 -5.16
C SER A 518 -23.94 -4.64 -6.33
N GLU A 519 -23.72 -4.07 -7.52
CA GLU A 519 -24.47 -4.45 -8.73
C GLU A 519 -24.31 -5.94 -9.08
N ILE A 520 -23.10 -6.48 -8.96
CA ILE A 520 -22.83 -7.90 -9.21
C ILE A 520 -23.55 -8.79 -8.19
N ILE A 521 -23.53 -8.41 -6.91
CA ILE A 521 -24.24 -9.13 -5.85
C ILE A 521 -25.75 -9.09 -6.14
N ILE A 522 -26.25 -7.95 -6.60
CA ILE A 522 -27.64 -7.77 -6.99
C ILE A 522 -28.02 -8.76 -8.10
N LEU A 523 -27.24 -8.81 -9.17
CA LEU A 523 -27.47 -9.76 -10.28
C LEU A 523 -27.43 -11.22 -9.82
N ASP A 524 -26.56 -11.57 -8.87
CA ASP A 524 -26.51 -12.93 -8.31
C ASP A 524 -27.73 -13.25 -7.43
N ILE A 525 -28.21 -12.27 -6.64
CA ILE A 525 -29.45 -12.39 -5.86
C ILE A 525 -30.64 -12.64 -6.78
N GLU A 526 -30.80 -11.85 -7.85
CA GLU A 526 -31.87 -12.03 -8.83
C GLU A 526 -31.81 -13.41 -9.50
N ARG A 527 -30.60 -13.85 -9.86
CA ARG A 527 -30.38 -15.21 -10.40
C ARG A 527 -30.78 -16.28 -9.38
N LEU A 528 -30.43 -16.12 -8.11
CA LEU A 528 -30.78 -17.06 -7.04
C LEU A 528 -32.31 -17.13 -6.79
N GLN A 529 -33.03 -16.06 -7.09
CA GLN A 529 -34.51 -16.03 -7.09
C GLN A 529 -35.14 -16.70 -8.32
N GLY A 530 -34.33 -17.14 -9.29
CA GLY A 530 -34.81 -17.72 -10.54
C GLY A 530 -35.15 -16.70 -11.62
N LYS A 531 -34.87 -15.40 -11.42
CA LYS A 531 -34.99 -14.42 -12.50
C LYS A 531 -33.97 -14.72 -13.60
N LYS A 532 -34.39 -14.58 -14.86
CA LYS A 532 -33.50 -14.74 -16.00
C LYS A 532 -32.65 -13.49 -16.17
N ILE A 533 -31.36 -13.61 -15.89
CA ILE A 533 -30.40 -12.51 -16.07
C ILE A 533 -29.83 -12.56 -17.47
N ALA A 534 -29.85 -11.43 -18.16
CA ALA A 534 -29.30 -11.30 -19.49
C ALA A 534 -27.76 -11.33 -19.41
N VAL A 535 -27.13 -12.19 -20.21
CA VAL A 535 -25.67 -12.42 -20.22
C VAL A 535 -24.90 -11.13 -20.53
N ASN A 536 -25.42 -10.33 -21.46
CA ASN A 536 -24.84 -9.04 -21.85
C ASN A 536 -24.75 -8.05 -20.67
N LYS A 537 -25.73 -8.03 -19.77
CA LYS A 537 -25.70 -7.16 -18.58
C LYS A 537 -24.51 -7.48 -17.67
N ILE A 538 -24.28 -8.76 -17.35
CA ILE A 538 -23.14 -9.17 -16.53
C ILE A 538 -21.80 -8.91 -17.26
N GLN A 539 -21.77 -9.11 -18.58
CA GLN A 539 -20.59 -8.82 -19.40
C GLN A 539 -20.25 -7.33 -19.46
N GLU A 540 -21.24 -6.45 -19.45
CA GLU A 540 -21.05 -5.00 -19.42
C GLU A 540 -20.41 -4.57 -18.11
N VAL A 541 -20.96 -5.00 -16.97
CA VAL A 541 -20.37 -4.74 -15.64
C VAL A 541 -18.95 -5.30 -15.54
N TYR A 542 -18.70 -6.49 -16.07
CA TYR A 542 -17.35 -7.06 -16.15
C TYR A 542 -16.37 -6.17 -16.95
N LYS A 543 -16.79 -5.71 -18.14
CA LYS A 543 -15.96 -4.86 -19.01
C LYS A 543 -15.68 -3.51 -18.36
N GLN A 544 -16.68 -2.87 -17.77
CA GLN A 544 -16.54 -1.62 -17.04
C GLN A 544 -15.60 -1.79 -15.83
N ALA A 545 -15.78 -2.85 -15.04
CA ALA A 545 -14.88 -3.15 -13.93
C ALA A 545 -13.43 -3.36 -14.40
N CYS A 546 -13.21 -4.07 -15.53
CA CYS A 546 -11.87 -4.21 -16.12
C CYS A 546 -11.29 -2.87 -16.61
N TYR A 547 -12.10 -2.03 -17.26
CA TYR A 547 -11.70 -0.70 -17.74
C TYR A 547 -11.27 0.20 -16.57
N CYS A 548 -12.05 0.21 -15.50
CA CYS A 548 -11.75 0.93 -14.26
C CYS A 548 -10.69 0.25 -13.39
N GLN A 549 -10.12 -0.87 -13.83
CA GLN A 549 -9.14 -1.68 -13.08
C GLN A 549 -9.65 -2.18 -11.70
N SER A 550 -10.97 -2.29 -11.53
CA SER A 550 -11.63 -2.85 -10.35
C SER A 550 -11.63 -4.39 -10.41
N TRP A 551 -10.46 -4.99 -10.18
CA TRP A 551 -10.26 -6.42 -10.41
C TRP A 551 -11.11 -7.32 -9.48
N ASN A 552 -11.46 -6.87 -8.26
CA ASN A 552 -12.34 -7.67 -7.38
C ASN A 552 -13.75 -7.74 -7.94
N ALA A 553 -14.27 -6.63 -8.45
CA ALA A 553 -15.55 -6.60 -9.14
C ALA A 553 -15.50 -7.44 -10.41
N ALA A 554 -14.46 -7.32 -11.24
CA ALA A 554 -14.30 -8.15 -12.43
C ALA A 554 -14.27 -9.67 -12.10
N ASP A 555 -13.61 -10.08 -11.01
CA ASP A 555 -13.64 -11.47 -10.54
C ASP A 555 -15.04 -11.90 -10.08
N ALA A 556 -15.73 -11.07 -9.30
CA ALA A 556 -17.09 -11.35 -8.85
C ALA A 556 -18.05 -11.48 -10.05
N ALA A 557 -17.98 -10.57 -11.03
CA ALA A 557 -18.78 -10.60 -12.24
C ALA A 557 -18.52 -11.88 -13.04
N ALA A 558 -17.25 -12.27 -13.19
CA ALA A 558 -16.90 -13.51 -13.86
C ALA A 558 -17.49 -14.75 -13.14
N ARG A 559 -17.51 -14.77 -11.80
CA ARG A 559 -18.11 -15.86 -11.01
C ARG A 559 -19.63 -15.95 -11.19
N VAL A 560 -20.33 -14.81 -11.25
CA VAL A 560 -21.77 -14.79 -11.56
C VAL A 560 -22.00 -15.21 -13.01
N LEU A 561 -21.15 -14.76 -13.94
CA LEU A 561 -21.21 -15.12 -15.35
C LEU A 561 -21.07 -16.63 -15.54
N ILE A 562 -20.15 -17.31 -14.84
CA ILE A 562 -20.03 -18.79 -14.85
C ILE A 562 -21.36 -19.48 -14.49
N SER A 563 -22.15 -18.85 -13.63
CA SER A 563 -23.42 -19.39 -13.17
C SER A 563 -24.53 -19.24 -14.21
N VAL A 564 -24.48 -18.19 -15.04
CA VAL A 564 -25.47 -17.86 -16.10
C VAL A 564 -25.06 -18.39 -17.48
N ASP A 565 -23.82 -18.12 -17.90
CA ASP A 565 -23.19 -18.63 -19.11
C ASP A 565 -21.77 -19.13 -18.83
N PHE A 566 -21.61 -20.46 -18.81
CA PHE A 566 -20.38 -21.11 -18.36
C PHE A 566 -19.15 -20.67 -19.16
N PHE A 567 -19.23 -20.72 -20.49
CA PHE A 567 -18.08 -20.46 -21.35
C PHE A 567 -17.62 -18.99 -21.30
N SER A 568 -18.55 -18.02 -21.37
CA SER A 568 -18.19 -16.62 -21.20
C SER A 568 -17.62 -16.36 -19.81
N GLY A 569 -18.18 -16.99 -18.78
CA GLY A 569 -17.70 -16.89 -17.41
C GLY A 569 -16.27 -17.40 -17.23
N ILE A 570 -15.94 -18.56 -17.81
CA ILE A 570 -14.57 -19.12 -17.75
C ILE A 570 -13.59 -18.25 -18.52
N LYS A 571 -13.97 -17.74 -19.69
CA LYS A 571 -13.13 -16.82 -20.46
C LYS A 571 -12.83 -15.55 -19.66
N ALA A 572 -13.85 -14.95 -19.04
CA ALA A 572 -13.71 -13.79 -18.17
C ALA A 572 -12.80 -14.10 -16.95
N LEU A 573 -13.02 -15.24 -16.29
CA LEU A 573 -12.23 -15.63 -15.12
C LEU A 573 -10.76 -15.90 -15.47
N ILE A 574 -10.47 -16.53 -16.60
CA ILE A 574 -9.09 -16.74 -17.09
C ILE A 574 -8.39 -15.40 -17.32
N ASN A 575 -9.07 -14.43 -17.94
CA ASN A 575 -8.52 -13.11 -18.17
C ASN A 575 -8.19 -12.39 -16.84
N THR A 576 -9.11 -12.43 -15.87
CA THR A 576 -8.89 -11.84 -14.54
C THR A 576 -7.76 -12.56 -13.79
N ASN A 577 -7.72 -13.90 -13.83
CA ASN A 577 -6.67 -14.68 -13.19
C ASN A 577 -5.28 -14.46 -13.80
N ARG A 578 -5.17 -14.22 -15.12
CA ARG A 578 -3.90 -13.83 -15.75
C ARG A 578 -3.36 -12.53 -15.15
N THR A 579 -4.23 -11.55 -14.91
CA THR A 579 -3.87 -10.32 -14.22
C THR A 579 -3.42 -10.60 -12.79
N TYR A 580 -4.16 -11.42 -12.03
CA TYR A 580 -3.77 -11.79 -10.67
C TYR A 580 -2.45 -12.57 -10.59
N ILE A 581 -2.15 -13.44 -11.55
CA ILE A 581 -0.87 -14.14 -11.62
C ILE A 581 0.26 -13.15 -11.86
N ARG A 582 0.11 -12.21 -12.81
CA ARG A 582 1.07 -11.13 -13.05
C ARG A 582 1.30 -10.27 -11.81
N GLN A 583 0.24 -10.01 -11.04
CA GLN A 583 0.26 -9.25 -9.80
C GLN A 583 0.56 -10.10 -8.54
N ARG A 584 0.84 -11.41 -8.69
CA ARG A 584 1.14 -12.35 -7.59
C ARG A 584 0.04 -12.47 -6.51
N HIS A 585 -1.24 -12.27 -6.86
CA HIS A 585 -2.39 -12.35 -5.96
C HIS A 585 -3.02 -13.77 -5.87
N TYR A 586 -2.22 -14.79 -5.51
CA TYR A 586 -2.62 -16.20 -5.56
C TYR A 586 -3.82 -16.59 -4.68
N LYS A 587 -4.07 -15.89 -3.58
CA LYS A 587 -5.25 -16.12 -2.72
C LYS A 587 -6.57 -15.85 -3.46
N ARG A 588 -6.57 -14.94 -4.44
CA ARG A 588 -7.77 -14.59 -5.21
C ARG A 588 -8.11 -15.64 -6.27
N ILE A 589 -7.08 -16.25 -6.86
CA ILE A 589 -7.22 -17.36 -7.82
C ILE A 589 -8.01 -18.53 -7.17
N ARG A 590 -7.81 -18.78 -5.87
CA ARG A 590 -8.57 -19.81 -5.12
C ARG A 590 -10.09 -19.62 -5.18
N LYS A 591 -10.60 -18.38 -5.17
CA LYS A 591 -12.04 -18.10 -5.25
C LYS A 591 -12.62 -18.40 -6.63
N GLY A 592 -11.91 -17.99 -7.68
CA GLY A 592 -12.25 -18.34 -9.06
C GLY A 592 -12.28 -19.85 -9.29
N ILE A 593 -11.29 -20.55 -8.74
CA ILE A 593 -11.22 -22.01 -8.75
C ILE A 593 -12.44 -22.63 -8.07
N ALA A 594 -12.80 -22.16 -6.87
CA ALA A 594 -13.94 -22.68 -6.13
C ALA A 594 -15.26 -22.54 -6.91
N ALA A 595 -15.47 -21.39 -7.58
CA ALA A 595 -16.64 -21.16 -8.43
C ALA A 595 -16.69 -22.13 -9.63
N PHE A 596 -15.54 -22.36 -10.29
CA PHE A 596 -15.42 -23.35 -11.36
C PHE A 596 -15.80 -24.76 -10.88
N PHE A 597 -15.24 -25.21 -9.74
CA PHE A 597 -15.53 -26.54 -9.19
C PHE A 597 -17.00 -26.71 -8.82
N TYR A 598 -17.62 -25.71 -8.21
CA TYR A 598 -19.05 -25.80 -7.89
C TYR A 598 -19.92 -26.03 -9.12
N LYS A 599 -19.66 -25.29 -10.21
CA LYS A 599 -20.45 -25.42 -11.42
C LYS A 599 -20.24 -26.77 -12.11
N CYS A 600 -18.99 -27.26 -12.16
CA CYS A 600 -18.67 -28.54 -12.79
C CYS A 600 -19.20 -29.74 -12.02
N PHE A 601 -19.12 -29.71 -10.69
CA PHE A 601 -19.42 -30.89 -9.87
C PHE A 601 -20.79 -30.82 -9.17
N LYS A 602 -21.51 -29.69 -9.28
CA LYS A 602 -22.78 -29.42 -8.57
C LYS A 602 -22.69 -29.78 -7.07
N ARG A 603 -21.53 -29.55 -6.46
CA ARG A 603 -21.22 -29.89 -5.06
C ARG A 603 -21.13 -28.62 -4.22
N PRO A 604 -22.24 -28.16 -3.61
CA PRO A 604 -22.29 -26.91 -2.85
C PRO A 604 -21.26 -26.82 -1.72
N TYR A 605 -20.90 -27.95 -1.12
CA TYR A 605 -19.96 -28.01 0.00
C TYR A 605 -18.55 -27.54 -0.37
N ILE A 606 -18.10 -27.68 -1.62
CA ILE A 606 -16.76 -27.22 -2.03
C ILE A 606 -16.69 -25.70 -2.03
N LEU A 607 -17.74 -25.03 -2.53
CA LEU A 607 -17.83 -23.58 -2.42
C LEU A 607 -18.00 -23.14 -0.96
N ASP A 608 -18.83 -23.83 -0.18
CA ASP A 608 -19.08 -23.45 1.21
C ASP A 608 -17.82 -23.66 2.09
N LEU A 609 -16.98 -24.66 1.79
CA LEU A 609 -15.71 -24.93 2.45
C LEU A 609 -14.57 -23.98 1.99
N LEU A 610 -14.57 -23.57 0.73
CA LEU A 610 -13.50 -22.74 0.15
C LEU A 610 -13.77 -21.23 0.24
N ASP A 611 -15.04 -20.82 0.26
CA ASP A 611 -15.46 -19.40 0.19
C ASP A 611 -16.69 -19.07 1.07
N GLY A 612 -17.43 -20.06 1.58
CA GLY A 612 -18.67 -19.84 2.33
C GLY A 612 -18.57 -20.00 3.86
N SER A 613 -19.74 -20.12 4.48
CA SER A 613 -19.94 -20.10 5.93
C SER A 613 -19.29 -21.29 6.65
N ALA A 614 -19.22 -22.46 6.03
CA ALA A 614 -18.58 -23.64 6.61
C ALA A 614 -17.04 -23.49 6.67
N GLY A 615 -16.45 -23.00 5.58
CA GLY A 615 -15.02 -22.66 5.51
C GLY A 615 -14.65 -21.54 6.46
N ALA A 616 -15.54 -20.55 6.62
CA ALA A 616 -15.43 -19.56 7.67
C ALA A 616 -15.40 -20.25 9.04
N LYS A 617 -16.45 -20.99 9.44
CA LYS A 617 -16.52 -21.66 10.75
C LYS A 617 -15.27 -22.48 11.10
N LEU A 618 -14.80 -23.35 10.20
CA LEU A 618 -13.59 -24.14 10.42
C LEU A 618 -12.33 -23.25 10.51
N GLY A 619 -12.20 -22.30 9.59
CA GLY A 619 -11.08 -21.36 9.54
C GLY A 619 -11.06 -20.38 10.71
N VAL A 620 -12.21 -20.05 11.29
CA VAL A 620 -12.38 -19.23 12.49
C VAL A 620 -11.87 -20.01 13.70
N CYS A 621 -12.34 -21.24 13.92
CA CYS A 621 -11.89 -22.06 15.05
C CYS A 621 -10.36 -22.27 15.04
N ILE A 622 -9.77 -22.57 13.89
CA ILE A 622 -8.31 -22.74 13.76
C ILE A 622 -7.57 -21.44 14.07
N ARG A 623 -8.06 -20.29 13.59
CA ARG A 623 -7.44 -18.98 13.81
C ARG A 623 -7.60 -18.49 15.24
N GLU A 624 -8.75 -18.74 15.87
CA GLU A 624 -9.02 -18.49 17.28
C GLU A 624 -8.11 -19.31 18.20
N LEU A 625 -7.94 -20.61 17.92
CA LEU A 625 -7.01 -21.45 18.66
C LEU A 625 -5.57 -20.97 18.50
N ARG A 626 -5.16 -20.57 17.28
CA ARG A 626 -3.85 -19.94 17.04
C ARG A 626 -3.72 -18.60 17.80
N CYS A 627 -4.80 -17.83 17.94
CA CYS A 627 -4.84 -16.57 18.68
C CYS A 627 -4.59 -16.76 20.15
N LYS A 628 -5.47 -17.52 20.81
CA LYS A 628 -5.37 -17.84 22.23
C LYS A 628 -4.02 -18.49 22.55
N ARG A 629 -3.54 -19.37 21.67
CA ARG A 629 -2.24 -20.01 21.82
C ARG A 629 -1.07 -19.05 21.64
N LYS A 630 -1.08 -18.15 20.65
CA LYS A 630 0.01 -17.18 20.49
C LYS A 630 0.05 -16.18 21.62
N LEU A 631 -1.09 -15.65 22.07
CA LEU A 631 -1.14 -14.75 23.22
C LEU A 631 -0.56 -15.45 24.47
N ARG A 632 -0.99 -16.69 24.77
CA ARG A 632 -0.47 -17.50 25.90
C ARG A 632 0.96 -17.98 25.73
N GLN A 633 1.36 -18.42 24.52
CA GLN A 633 2.73 -18.86 24.25
C GLN A 633 3.69 -17.70 24.28
N TRP A 634 3.26 -16.45 24.01
CA TRP A 634 4.11 -15.28 24.15
C TRP A 634 4.29 -14.84 25.60
N GLU A 635 3.27 -15.04 26.44
CA GLU A 635 3.42 -15.00 27.91
C GLU A 635 4.38 -16.11 28.41
N HIS A 636 4.45 -17.25 27.73
CA HIS A 636 5.29 -18.40 28.07
C HIS A 636 6.52 -18.64 27.17
N PHE A 637 6.91 -17.71 26.27
CA PHE A 637 7.83 -18.00 25.14
C PHE A 637 9.30 -18.20 25.55
N TYR A 638 9.55 -18.39 26.83
CA TYR A 638 10.84 -18.88 27.29
C TYR A 638 10.99 -20.40 27.30
N LYS A 639 9.95 -21.20 27.03
CA LYS A 639 10.12 -22.67 26.95
C LYS A 639 9.29 -23.30 25.83
N GLU A 640 10.02 -23.85 24.86
CA GLU A 640 9.66 -24.94 23.93
C GLU A 640 9.10 -24.61 22.52
N LYS A 641 9.95 -24.89 21.52
CA LYS A 641 9.67 -24.97 20.08
C LYS A 641 9.56 -26.43 19.63
N LYS A 642 8.37 -27.07 19.64
CA LYS A 642 8.23 -28.38 18.95
C LYS A 642 6.91 -28.66 18.19
N ILE A 643 5.89 -27.79 18.26
CA ILE A 643 4.55 -28.14 17.73
C ILE A 643 4.15 -27.33 16.46
N ILE A 644 4.95 -26.35 16.04
CA ILE A 644 4.64 -25.43 14.93
C ILE A 644 4.66 -26.14 13.54
N CYS A 645 5.40 -27.23 13.37
CA CYS A 645 5.58 -27.88 12.07
C CYS A 645 4.38 -28.72 11.58
N ALA A 646 3.53 -29.24 12.49
CA ALA A 646 2.48 -30.19 12.10
C ALA A 646 1.24 -29.53 11.47
N ALA A 647 0.82 -28.36 11.97
CA ALA A 647 -0.37 -27.67 11.47
C ALA A 647 -0.12 -26.90 10.16
N ASP A 648 1.08 -26.34 9.98
CA ASP A 648 1.48 -25.75 8.71
C ASP A 648 1.76 -26.83 7.66
N GLY A 649 2.25 -28.01 8.06
CA GLY A 649 2.31 -29.19 7.20
C GLY A 649 0.94 -29.57 6.64
N PHE A 650 -0.09 -29.68 7.49
CA PHE A 650 -1.43 -30.08 7.05
C PHE A 650 -2.08 -29.08 6.06
N VAL A 651 -2.01 -27.78 6.35
CA VAL A 651 -2.58 -26.74 5.46
C VAL A 651 -1.79 -26.64 4.15
N LYS A 652 -0.46 -26.77 4.20
CA LYS A 652 0.41 -26.74 3.02
C LYS A 652 0.20 -27.98 2.15
N THR A 653 0.04 -29.15 2.74
CA THR A 653 -0.28 -30.40 2.03
C THR A 653 -1.65 -30.32 1.35
N ILE A 654 -2.70 -29.85 2.04
CA ILE A 654 -4.02 -29.66 1.42
C ILE A 654 -3.95 -28.64 0.27
N TYR A 655 -3.20 -27.55 0.43
CA TYR A 655 -3.06 -26.52 -0.61
C TYR A 655 -2.26 -27.04 -1.82
N CYS A 656 -1.16 -27.75 -1.62
CA CYS A 656 -0.35 -28.34 -2.68
C CYS A 656 -1.14 -29.40 -3.47
N CYS A 657 -1.79 -30.35 -2.78
CA CYS A 657 -2.63 -31.35 -3.43
C CYS A 657 -3.78 -30.71 -4.23
N PHE A 658 -4.32 -29.58 -3.75
CA PHE A 658 -5.38 -28.84 -4.44
C PHE A 658 -4.87 -28.10 -5.70
N VAL A 659 -3.69 -27.49 -5.65
CA VAL A 659 -3.08 -26.81 -6.80
C VAL A 659 -2.70 -27.80 -7.91
N ASP A 660 -2.16 -28.98 -7.54
CA ASP A 660 -1.79 -30.01 -8.51
C ASP A 660 -3.01 -30.61 -9.22
N ALA A 661 -4.10 -30.85 -8.49
CA ALA A 661 -5.37 -31.30 -9.05
C ALA A 661 -5.93 -30.29 -10.06
N LEU A 662 -5.80 -28.99 -9.77
CA LEU A 662 -6.25 -27.92 -10.66
C LEU A 662 -5.41 -27.84 -11.94
N LEU A 663 -4.08 -27.88 -11.82
CA LEU A 663 -3.18 -27.81 -12.98
C LEU A 663 -3.42 -28.99 -13.92
N CYS A 664 -3.69 -30.18 -13.37
CA CYS A 664 -4.07 -31.35 -14.15
C CYS A 664 -5.41 -31.15 -14.89
N LEU A 665 -6.40 -30.55 -14.24
CA LEU A 665 -7.69 -30.25 -14.83
C LEU A 665 -7.62 -29.18 -15.92
N ILE A 666 -6.83 -28.12 -15.72
CA ILE A 666 -6.59 -27.07 -16.74
C ILE A 666 -5.92 -27.67 -17.99
N LYS A 667 -4.97 -28.60 -17.82
CA LYS A 667 -4.36 -29.33 -18.95
C LYS A 667 -5.39 -30.14 -19.72
N LYS A 668 -6.32 -30.82 -19.02
CA LYS A 668 -7.40 -31.57 -19.67
C LYS A 668 -8.39 -30.67 -20.41
N ILE A 669 -8.77 -29.53 -19.82
CA ILE A 669 -9.67 -28.54 -20.46
C ILE A 669 -9.00 -27.91 -21.69
N LYS A 670 -7.72 -27.55 -21.63
CA LYS A 670 -6.97 -27.06 -22.80
C LYS A 670 -6.90 -28.09 -23.92
N LYS A 671 -6.73 -29.37 -23.57
CA LYS A 671 -6.75 -30.45 -24.57
C LYS A 671 -8.13 -30.55 -25.22
N TYR A 672 -9.21 -30.44 -24.44
CA TYR A 672 -10.58 -30.49 -24.94
C TYR A 672 -10.93 -29.29 -25.85
N LEU A 673 -10.58 -28.07 -25.44
CA LEU A 673 -10.82 -26.83 -26.20
C LEU A 673 -9.94 -26.66 -27.45
N ASN A 674 -8.92 -27.51 -27.64
CA ASN A 674 -8.10 -27.53 -28.85
C ASN A 674 -8.57 -28.60 -29.85
N HIS A 675 -9.58 -29.40 -29.50
CA HIS A 675 -10.15 -30.46 -30.33
C HIS A 675 -11.59 -30.16 -30.78
N GLU A 676 -12.14 -29.01 -30.38
CA GLU A 676 -13.28 -28.31 -30.98
C GLU A 676 -12.74 -27.07 -31.69
#